data_AF-A0AAD5SHC3-F1
#
_entry.id   AF-A0AAD5SHC3-F1
#
_cell.length_a   1.000
_cell.length_b   1.000
_cell.length_c   1.000
_cell.angle_alpha   90.00
_cell.angle_beta   90.00
_cell.angle_gamma   90.00
#
_symmetry.space_group_name_H-M   'P 1'
#
loop_
_entity.id
_entity.type
_entity.pdbx_description
1 polymer ?
#
loop_
_entity_poly.entity_id
_entity_poly.type
_entity_poly.pdbx_seq_one_letter_code
_entity_poly.pdbx_strand_id
1 'polypeptide(L)'
;MEEPVTERYLQRYVIISDLSTYRSLLDDDLLDPSFCDFETPSDYSHWKTTESQDVTKLIDAAEAPYPVPKGTLVSITVKDARRLMAKEKGGGSNPYCAISVNGRTFVSDISMNNLNPQWNLEVAIRATESIWTNGYSPFQTLPPQPRRYYAALLRRLLDYDSRQKDGGGQLSATSQAILNNVAMIWRVDDVSRSIALYSTLGMLYVQGVIPIGVLFNEGFQDVYEKMRAPQMVRKSDLQEFIRTSESTLTIIKHHLGTFFNQPVSPQSGKQLEYMVQILGSLYSMPYFSGEYGTVADAMRVSLTNSIEARYHGLYAIAHAIRDDPLSVKLANLVQAVDRELRLYYAHLDTVLLGDIHIPTISAHMYLDKIAVYLDSFASTYAASAPDLADALELYRVVREFAGTVSDIDRSLTLRLAIEQWFRPFVLEWLKISEEKTREWVVNAIKLDKFEPTSANALYSSSVLDIFTSFQQQLDVLAQLQWPEPVESRMFVDTLLENMANALERYCTILSRSAVEDPDLKRRQTQKGGGAVNASPNGKRKLTFSVKKLRKSKDVPVNPDELRFSPEACVRLNNIDEMKNRMAQLRPPNPPPPAYSTDGHQPSTSVPKRKTRLLRITISEAHNLNISRPYTTRLFCKITAPAISGGRELARTKPLRQRPTIRWGETFCCVVTEREFEDGLSLHLVQSVPGKGEYVVGYCSMGRGRLGEVEVRIGGSSGILVDVVEEVDGGSFEFLNERLRWVAEVHERVIVDYLADKLCHDLRDRLKTLSNKHRTAPMKSFMNKVRTSESNITNLLRSPSPTPSPSSAYSSSSFSSQTPHLSLLTDAEVEDDLAPLLQHVNVNLEVLTGTMEHRNALRVVKGLWERILVVLEGLLVPDLGEEDREVKAKEERRVAWCRWAMEILAAFFNGEGEGLPYPALTTERFSQLRPLTEAYFTPRKELEVRFVKAKNGVGGGGEERGGGEEDGDQPEENDWMLKLIKLRGGKEFVEQQMRGRFYGKSW
;
A
#
# COMPACT_ATOMS: atom_id res chain seq x y z
N MET A 1 30.90 -78.00 13.32
CA MET A 1 31.15 -79.39 12.84
C MET A 1 32.48 -79.36 12.12
N GLU A 2 33.38 -80.29 12.40
CA GLU A 2 34.63 -80.40 11.65
C GLU A 2 34.35 -81.07 10.29
N GLU A 3 35.01 -80.59 9.24
CA GLU A 3 34.94 -81.23 7.92
C GLU A 3 35.57 -82.63 7.99
N PRO A 4 35.05 -83.62 7.23
CA PRO A 4 35.67 -84.93 7.17
C PRO A 4 37.10 -84.80 6.63
N VAL A 5 38.06 -85.41 7.35
CA VAL A 5 39.51 -85.32 7.08
C VAL A 5 39.86 -85.58 5.60
N THR A 6 39.12 -86.48 4.94
CA THR A 6 39.27 -86.85 3.53
C THR A 6 39.04 -85.70 2.56
N GLU A 7 38.14 -84.77 2.87
CA GLU A 7 37.75 -83.65 2.01
C GLU A 7 38.85 -82.58 1.97
N ARG A 8 39.47 -82.30 3.12
CA ARG A 8 40.64 -81.43 3.24
C ARG A 8 41.85 -81.93 2.45
N TYR A 9 42.09 -83.25 2.43
CA TYR A 9 43.17 -83.83 1.61
C TYR A 9 42.92 -83.68 0.11
N LEU A 10 41.66 -83.85 -0.35
CA LEU A 10 41.31 -83.64 -1.75
C LEU A 10 41.41 -82.16 -2.16
N GLN A 11 40.87 -81.23 -1.35
CA GLN A 11 41.03 -79.78 -1.57
C GLN A 11 42.51 -79.40 -1.71
N ARG A 12 43.36 -79.90 -0.81
CA ARG A 12 44.81 -79.66 -0.80
C ARG A 12 45.50 -80.17 -2.07
N TYR A 13 45.18 -81.39 -2.52
CA TYR A 13 45.76 -81.95 -3.74
C TYR A 13 45.39 -81.13 -4.98
N VAL A 14 44.15 -80.65 -5.07
CA VAL A 14 43.71 -79.77 -6.17
C VAL A 14 44.47 -78.44 -6.14
N ILE A 15 44.63 -77.81 -4.96
CA ILE A 15 45.40 -76.56 -4.81
C ILE A 15 46.86 -76.74 -5.27
N ILE A 16 47.54 -77.82 -4.87
CA ILE A 16 48.93 -78.09 -5.31
C ILE A 16 48.97 -78.31 -6.83
N SER A 17 48.01 -79.06 -7.39
CA SER A 17 47.91 -79.33 -8.82
C SER A 17 47.71 -78.05 -9.64
N ASP A 18 46.80 -77.18 -9.21
CA ASP A 18 46.48 -75.93 -9.90
C ASP A 18 47.62 -74.90 -9.77
N LEU A 19 48.25 -74.78 -8.60
CA LEU A 19 49.45 -73.94 -8.42
C LEU A 19 50.62 -74.45 -9.26
N SER A 20 50.81 -75.76 -9.37
CA SER A 20 51.86 -76.36 -10.22
C SER A 20 51.58 -76.17 -11.71
N THR A 21 50.32 -76.24 -12.13
CA THR A 21 49.90 -75.95 -13.51
C THR A 21 50.09 -74.47 -13.84
N TYR A 22 49.68 -73.57 -12.93
CA TYR A 22 49.95 -72.14 -13.05
C TYR A 22 51.44 -71.83 -13.12
N ARG A 23 52.26 -72.51 -12.29
CA ARG A 23 53.73 -72.38 -12.30
C ARG A 23 54.32 -72.73 -13.67
N SER A 24 53.92 -73.85 -14.28
CA SER A 24 54.37 -74.21 -15.64
C SER A 24 53.98 -73.12 -16.64
N LEU A 25 52.71 -72.70 -16.65
CA LEU A 25 52.21 -71.68 -17.58
C LEU A 25 52.91 -70.32 -17.40
N LEU A 26 53.35 -69.98 -16.17
CA LEU A 26 54.14 -68.78 -15.88
C LEU A 26 55.54 -68.90 -16.47
N ASP A 27 56.21 -70.04 -16.29
CA ASP A 27 57.54 -70.30 -16.83
C ASP A 27 57.52 -70.35 -18.36
N ASP A 28 56.48 -70.94 -18.96
CA ASP A 28 56.24 -71.08 -20.41
C ASP A 28 55.79 -69.77 -21.11
N ASP A 29 55.57 -68.67 -20.38
CA ASP A 29 55.03 -67.39 -20.90
C ASP A 29 53.61 -67.50 -21.52
N LEU A 30 52.79 -68.44 -21.03
CA LEU A 30 51.45 -68.76 -21.52
C LEU A 30 50.30 -68.21 -20.64
N LEU A 31 50.61 -67.39 -19.63
CA LEU A 31 49.63 -66.83 -18.70
C LEU A 31 49.00 -65.49 -19.12
N ASP A 32 47.88 -65.20 -18.46
CA ASP A 32 47.36 -63.85 -18.26
C ASP A 32 47.86 -63.34 -16.88
N PRO A 33 48.61 -62.23 -16.79
CA PRO A 33 49.00 -61.30 -17.86
C PRO A 33 50.19 -61.74 -18.71
N SER A 34 50.21 -61.27 -19.95
CA SER A 34 51.24 -61.55 -20.95
C SER A 34 52.29 -60.44 -21.03
N PHE A 35 53.43 -60.68 -21.68
CA PHE A 35 54.42 -59.63 -22.02
C PHE A 35 53.79 -58.38 -22.65
N CYS A 36 52.73 -58.55 -23.47
CA CYS A 36 52.04 -57.46 -24.17
C CYS A 36 51.24 -56.51 -23.23
N ASP A 37 51.07 -56.88 -21.96
CA ASP A 37 50.36 -56.10 -20.95
C ASP A 37 51.25 -55.08 -20.21
N PHE A 38 52.57 -55.10 -20.42
CA PHE A 38 53.56 -54.31 -19.68
C PHE A 38 54.15 -53.19 -20.56
N GLU A 39 54.62 -52.11 -19.93
CA GLU A 39 55.24 -50.99 -20.66
C GLU A 39 56.67 -51.28 -21.11
N THR A 40 57.47 -51.97 -20.28
CA THR A 40 58.83 -52.39 -20.66
C THR A 40 59.11 -53.88 -20.43
N PRO A 41 60.09 -54.48 -21.15
CA PRO A 41 60.55 -55.84 -20.88
C PRO A 41 61.12 -56.05 -19.47
N SER A 42 61.60 -54.98 -18.83
CA SER A 42 62.15 -55.04 -17.47
C SER A 42 61.05 -55.28 -16.44
N ASP A 43 59.89 -54.63 -16.61
CA ASP A 43 58.76 -54.72 -15.67
C ASP A 43 58.12 -56.12 -15.74
N TYR A 44 57.98 -56.66 -16.95
CA TYR A 44 57.55 -58.05 -17.15
C TYR A 44 58.50 -59.04 -16.47
N SER A 45 59.81 -58.87 -16.66
CA SER A 45 60.84 -59.74 -16.07
C SER A 45 60.84 -59.67 -14.54
N HIS A 46 60.68 -58.46 -13.98
CA HIS A 46 60.60 -58.24 -12.53
C HIS A 46 59.32 -58.85 -11.93
N TRP A 47 58.16 -58.63 -12.57
CA TRP A 47 56.90 -59.26 -12.16
C TRP A 47 56.99 -60.79 -12.24
N LYS A 48 57.36 -61.37 -13.39
CA LYS A 48 57.48 -62.82 -13.57
C LYS A 48 58.42 -63.45 -12.55
N THR A 49 59.52 -62.77 -12.19
CA THR A 49 60.46 -63.22 -11.15
C THR A 49 59.86 -63.19 -9.74
N THR A 50 59.13 -62.12 -9.39
CA THR A 50 58.46 -61.98 -8.08
C THR A 50 57.34 -63.00 -7.94
N GLU A 51 56.50 -63.11 -8.97
CA GLU A 51 55.36 -64.02 -9.07
C GLU A 51 55.80 -65.48 -8.99
N SER A 52 56.88 -65.83 -9.69
CA SER A 52 57.58 -67.11 -9.60
C SER A 52 57.92 -67.48 -8.16
N GLN A 53 58.53 -66.56 -7.40
CA GLN A 53 58.91 -66.81 -6.01
C GLN A 53 57.69 -66.97 -5.09
N ASP A 54 56.63 -66.18 -5.28
CA ASP A 54 55.44 -66.26 -4.43
C ASP A 54 54.59 -67.49 -4.71
N VAL A 55 54.48 -67.93 -5.97
CA VAL A 55 53.87 -69.23 -6.31
C VAL A 55 54.65 -70.38 -5.68
N THR A 56 55.98 -70.36 -5.73
CA THR A 56 56.80 -71.41 -5.08
C THR A 56 56.60 -71.42 -3.57
N LYS A 57 56.61 -70.27 -2.87
CA LYS A 57 56.29 -70.20 -1.44
C LYS A 57 54.91 -70.77 -1.10
N LEU A 58 53.91 -70.55 -1.98
CA LEU A 58 52.57 -71.10 -1.81
C LEU A 58 52.51 -72.61 -2.04
N ILE A 59 53.29 -73.15 -2.99
CA ILE A 59 53.46 -74.60 -3.18
C ILE A 59 54.15 -75.20 -1.94
N ASP A 60 55.29 -74.65 -1.50
CA ASP A 60 56.02 -75.12 -0.32
C ASP A 60 55.13 -75.12 0.94
N ALA A 61 54.34 -74.06 1.14
CA ALA A 61 53.38 -73.96 2.25
C ALA A 61 52.21 -74.94 2.09
N ALA A 62 51.73 -75.18 0.87
CA ALA A 62 50.74 -76.20 0.56
C ALA A 62 51.31 -77.63 0.67
N GLU A 63 52.62 -77.84 0.59
CA GLU A 63 53.31 -79.12 0.74
C GLU A 63 53.75 -79.43 2.19
N ALA A 64 53.72 -78.46 3.09
CA ALA A 64 54.07 -78.60 4.51
C ALA A 64 53.43 -79.84 5.19
N PRO A 65 54.15 -80.55 6.09
CA PRO A 65 53.74 -81.87 6.58
C PRO A 65 52.52 -81.82 7.52
N TYR A 66 51.33 -82.07 6.97
CA TYR A 66 50.11 -82.32 7.74
C TYR A 66 50.13 -83.73 8.35
N PRO A 67 49.75 -83.93 9.63
CA PRO A 67 49.86 -85.22 10.30
C PRO A 67 48.86 -86.25 9.75
N VAL A 68 49.28 -87.01 8.73
CA VAL A 68 48.57 -88.20 8.25
C VAL A 68 48.47 -89.21 9.39
N PRO A 69 47.27 -89.66 9.79
CA PRO A 69 47.15 -90.67 10.84
C PRO A 69 47.64 -92.03 10.31
N LYS A 70 48.92 -92.34 10.56
CA LYS A 70 49.59 -93.53 10.02
C LYS A 70 48.93 -94.81 10.55
N GLY A 71 48.19 -95.49 9.67
CA GLY A 71 47.56 -96.78 9.95
C GLY A 71 46.04 -96.82 9.89
N THR A 72 45.35 -95.71 9.56
CA THR A 72 43.89 -95.67 9.41
C THR A 72 43.36 -96.79 8.50
N LEU A 73 42.36 -97.51 9.00
CA LEU A 73 41.53 -98.42 8.21
C LEU A 73 40.30 -97.65 7.70
N VAL A 74 40.18 -97.56 6.39
CA VAL A 74 39.01 -97.00 5.70
C VAL A 74 38.08 -98.15 5.38
N SER A 75 36.89 -98.18 5.98
CA SER A 75 35.84 -99.11 5.56
C SER A 75 35.05 -98.50 4.41
N ILE A 76 35.02 -99.19 3.27
CA ILE A 76 34.23 -98.81 2.09
C ILE A 76 33.03 -99.75 2.02
N THR A 77 31.84 -99.24 2.38
CA THR A 77 30.57 -99.98 2.29
C THR A 77 29.85 -99.66 0.99
N VAL A 78 29.94 -100.53 -0.02
CA VAL A 78 29.12 -100.41 -1.24
C VAL A 78 27.72 -100.95 -0.95
N LYS A 79 26.83 -100.01 -0.60
CA LYS A 79 25.44 -100.30 -0.20
C LYS A 79 24.61 -100.79 -1.37
N ASP A 80 24.36 -99.91 -2.34
CA ASP A 80 23.52 -100.21 -3.51
C ASP A 80 23.96 -99.48 -4.78
N ALA A 81 23.50 -99.98 -5.92
CA ALA A 81 23.48 -99.24 -7.19
C ALA A 81 22.02 -99.12 -7.66
N ARG A 82 21.74 -98.15 -8.54
CA ARG A 82 20.38 -97.81 -8.96
C ARG A 82 20.33 -97.48 -10.45
N ARG A 83 19.23 -97.83 -11.11
CA ARG A 83 18.95 -97.58 -12.54
C ARG A 83 20.08 -98.05 -13.48
N LEU A 84 20.70 -99.19 -13.17
CA LEU A 84 21.72 -99.79 -14.02
C LEU A 84 21.16 -100.11 -15.41
N MET A 85 22.01 -100.03 -16.44
CA MET A 85 21.59 -100.31 -17.81
C MET A 85 21.25 -101.79 -17.98
N ALA A 86 20.04 -102.07 -18.47
CA ALA A 86 19.66 -103.37 -18.98
C ALA A 86 20.55 -103.72 -20.20
N LYS A 87 21.28 -104.84 -20.15
CA LYS A 87 22.12 -105.27 -21.28
C LYS A 87 21.29 -105.63 -22.53
N GLU A 88 20.03 -106.02 -22.32
CA GLU A 88 19.09 -106.42 -23.37
C GLU A 88 17.75 -105.70 -23.19
N LYS A 89 17.08 -105.35 -24.30
CA LYS A 89 15.82 -104.59 -24.28
C LYS A 89 14.65 -105.45 -23.75
N GLY A 90 14.45 -105.42 -22.43
CA GLY A 90 13.32 -106.08 -21.75
C GLY A 90 13.72 -107.08 -20.65
N GLY A 91 15.00 -107.42 -20.54
CA GLY A 91 15.55 -108.20 -19.44
C GLY A 91 16.27 -107.33 -18.40
N GLY A 92 16.31 -107.76 -17.14
CA GLY A 92 17.23 -107.19 -16.16
C GLY A 92 18.66 -107.68 -16.38
N SER A 93 19.62 -106.97 -15.79
CA SER A 93 21.04 -107.35 -15.79
C SER A 93 21.36 -108.15 -14.52
N ASN A 94 22.49 -108.87 -14.52
CA ASN A 94 23.03 -109.58 -13.35
C ASN A 94 24.29 -108.86 -12.81
N PRO A 95 24.17 -107.65 -12.22
CA PRO A 95 25.34 -106.88 -11.79
C PRO A 95 26.02 -107.45 -10.53
N TYR A 96 27.32 -107.22 -10.46
CA TYR A 96 28.14 -107.24 -9.25
C TYR A 96 29.00 -105.98 -9.22
N CYS A 97 29.46 -105.58 -8.04
CA CYS A 97 30.46 -104.55 -7.87
C CYS A 97 31.85 -105.19 -7.68
N ALA A 98 32.88 -104.59 -8.26
CA ALA A 98 34.27 -104.98 -8.04
C ALA A 98 35.09 -103.73 -7.65
N ILE A 99 35.60 -103.71 -6.42
CA ILE A 99 36.44 -102.64 -5.86
C ILE A 99 37.89 -103.10 -5.99
N SER A 100 38.69 -102.43 -6.81
CA SER A 100 40.12 -102.77 -6.99
C SER A 100 41.02 -101.65 -6.45
N VAL A 101 41.85 -101.95 -5.45
CA VAL A 101 42.74 -100.99 -4.78
C VAL A 101 44.08 -101.67 -4.46
N ASN A 102 45.20 -100.99 -4.75
CA ASN A 102 46.56 -101.48 -4.51
C ASN A 102 46.79 -102.94 -5.02
N GLY A 103 46.25 -103.26 -6.20
CA GLY A 103 46.36 -104.59 -6.83
C GLY A 103 45.48 -105.70 -6.22
N ARG A 104 44.61 -105.38 -5.25
CA ARG A 104 43.63 -106.31 -4.68
C ARG A 104 42.23 -105.97 -5.14
N THR A 105 41.49 -106.96 -5.64
CA THR A 105 40.09 -106.80 -6.05
C THR A 105 39.17 -107.51 -5.08
N PHE A 106 38.20 -106.78 -4.53
CA PHE A 106 37.10 -107.28 -3.71
C PHE A 106 35.83 -107.26 -4.55
N VAL A 107 35.05 -108.33 -4.55
CA VAL A 107 33.92 -108.52 -5.45
C VAL A 107 32.67 -108.83 -4.63
N SER A 108 31.53 -108.20 -4.96
CA SER A 108 30.24 -108.49 -4.33
C SER A 108 29.60 -109.73 -4.93
N ASP A 109 28.57 -110.25 -4.25
CA ASP A 109 27.65 -111.22 -4.86
C ASP A 109 26.99 -110.66 -6.13
N ILE A 110 26.60 -111.56 -7.03
CA ILE A 110 25.90 -111.26 -8.28
C ILE A 110 24.39 -111.14 -7.98
N SER A 111 23.82 -109.94 -8.13
CA SER A 111 22.40 -109.71 -7.93
C SER A 111 21.64 -110.05 -9.21
N MET A 112 20.88 -111.14 -9.23
CA MET A 112 20.24 -111.64 -10.45
C MET A 112 19.06 -110.76 -10.90
N ASN A 113 19.00 -110.45 -12.19
CA ASN A 113 17.92 -109.72 -12.90
C ASN A 113 17.55 -108.36 -12.29
N ASN A 114 18.45 -107.73 -11.52
CA ASN A 114 18.16 -106.54 -10.72
C ASN A 114 18.95 -105.31 -11.19
N LEU A 115 18.23 -104.28 -11.65
CA LEU A 115 18.82 -103.00 -12.07
C LEU A 115 19.01 -102.00 -10.91
N ASN A 116 18.57 -102.36 -9.70
CA ASN A 116 18.79 -101.62 -8.46
C ASN A 116 19.34 -102.58 -7.36
N PRO A 117 20.52 -103.18 -7.56
CA PRO A 117 21.09 -104.17 -6.64
C PRO A 117 21.51 -103.53 -5.31
N GLN A 118 21.28 -104.24 -4.21
CA GLN A 118 21.85 -103.92 -2.91
C GLN A 118 22.80 -105.05 -2.52
N TRP A 119 24.02 -104.68 -2.13
CA TRP A 119 25.10 -105.61 -1.81
C TRP A 119 25.59 -105.45 -0.36
N ASN A 120 25.66 -104.22 0.13
CA ASN A 120 26.26 -103.87 1.42
C ASN A 120 27.67 -104.48 1.61
N LEU A 121 28.46 -104.54 0.53
CA LEU A 121 29.81 -105.07 0.55
C LEU A 121 30.71 -104.12 1.36
N GLU A 122 31.12 -104.54 2.55
CA GLU A 122 32.06 -103.80 3.40
C GLU A 122 33.50 -104.25 3.10
N VAL A 123 34.36 -103.30 2.72
CA VAL A 123 35.78 -103.55 2.44
C VAL A 123 36.64 -102.65 3.31
N ALA A 124 37.29 -103.24 4.31
CA ALA A 124 38.25 -102.55 5.17
C ALA A 124 39.64 -102.49 4.50
N ILE A 125 40.04 -101.31 4.03
CA ILE A 125 41.32 -101.07 3.35
C ILE A 125 42.23 -100.24 4.26
N ARG A 126 43.48 -100.67 4.43
CA ARG A 126 44.49 -99.87 5.14
C ARG A 126 44.95 -98.72 4.24
N ALA A 127 44.78 -97.48 4.67
CA ALA A 127 45.16 -96.31 3.90
C ALA A 127 46.69 -96.25 3.70
N THR A 128 47.13 -96.19 2.45
CA THR A 128 48.49 -95.80 2.04
C THR A 128 48.44 -94.39 1.46
N GLU A 129 49.56 -93.67 1.53
CA GLU A 129 49.67 -92.29 1.02
C GLU A 129 49.23 -92.19 -0.46
N SER A 130 49.55 -93.22 -1.25
CA SER A 130 49.18 -93.38 -2.67
C SER A 130 47.67 -93.38 -3.00
N ILE A 131 46.78 -93.59 -2.03
CA ILE A 131 45.31 -93.58 -2.30
C ILE A 131 44.81 -92.15 -2.53
N TRP A 132 45.48 -91.15 -1.95
CA TRP A 132 45.07 -89.74 -2.00
C TRP A 132 45.72 -88.97 -3.16
N THR A 133 46.76 -89.51 -3.81
CA THR A 133 47.61 -88.79 -4.78
C THR A 133 47.29 -89.05 -6.24
N ASN A 134 46.45 -90.04 -6.57
CA ASN A 134 46.21 -90.47 -7.96
C ASN A 134 44.82 -90.08 -8.51
N GLY A 135 44.16 -89.11 -7.88
CA GLY A 135 42.88 -88.59 -8.34
C GLY A 135 43.03 -87.50 -9.39
N TYR A 136 42.68 -87.77 -10.65
CA TYR A 136 42.40 -86.71 -11.62
C TYR A 136 41.18 -85.90 -11.14
N SER A 137 41.39 -84.65 -10.75
CA SER A 137 40.29 -83.74 -10.41
C SER A 137 39.62 -83.24 -11.70
N PRO A 138 38.30 -83.36 -11.87
CA PRO A 138 37.56 -82.66 -12.92
C PRO A 138 37.29 -81.18 -12.56
N PHE A 139 37.73 -80.72 -11.39
CA PHE A 139 37.57 -79.35 -10.90
C PHE A 139 38.94 -78.64 -10.87
N GLN A 140 39.03 -77.51 -11.55
CA GLN A 140 40.10 -76.53 -11.42
C GLN A 140 39.62 -75.41 -10.48
N THR A 141 40.41 -75.07 -9.46
CA THR A 141 40.16 -73.91 -8.59
C THR A 141 40.58 -72.61 -9.25
N LEU A 142 41.58 -72.64 -10.13
CA LEU A 142 42.04 -71.50 -10.93
C LEU A 142 41.52 -71.58 -12.37
N PRO A 143 40.63 -70.66 -12.82
CA PRO A 143 40.10 -70.69 -14.18
C PRO A 143 41.09 -70.09 -15.20
N PRO A 144 40.99 -70.45 -16.49
CA PRO A 144 41.98 -70.06 -17.52
C PRO A 144 42.00 -68.58 -17.91
N GLN A 145 41.04 -67.77 -17.44
CA GLN A 145 41.02 -66.30 -17.64
C GLN A 145 40.53 -65.61 -16.35
N PRO A 146 41.34 -65.61 -15.27
CA PRO A 146 40.90 -65.24 -13.92
C PRO A 146 40.14 -63.92 -13.85
N ARG A 147 40.65 -62.88 -14.51
CA ARG A 147 40.05 -61.53 -14.56
C ARG A 147 38.63 -61.53 -15.16
N ARG A 148 38.38 -62.31 -16.22
CA ARG A 148 37.06 -62.41 -16.86
C ARG A 148 36.05 -63.20 -16.03
N TYR A 149 36.48 -64.31 -15.41
CA TYR A 149 35.61 -65.06 -14.49
C TYR A 149 35.31 -64.24 -13.24
N TYR A 150 36.27 -63.46 -12.72
CA TYR A 150 36.06 -62.52 -11.62
C TYR A 150 35.02 -61.45 -11.97
N ALA A 151 35.17 -60.77 -13.11
CA ALA A 151 34.18 -59.78 -13.58
C ALA A 151 32.78 -60.40 -13.82
N ALA A 152 32.71 -61.66 -14.28
CA ALA A 152 31.45 -62.38 -14.43
C ALA A 152 30.80 -62.73 -13.07
N LEU A 153 31.59 -63.16 -12.08
CA LEU A 153 31.13 -63.42 -10.70
C LEU A 153 30.64 -62.13 -10.04
N LEU A 154 31.41 -61.04 -10.17
CA LEU A 154 31.05 -59.71 -9.66
C LEU A 154 29.70 -59.23 -10.21
N ARG A 155 29.46 -59.39 -11.52
CA ARG A 155 28.16 -59.10 -12.14
C ARG A 155 27.03 -59.95 -11.57
N ARG A 156 27.27 -61.24 -11.27
CA ARG A 156 26.28 -62.13 -10.65
C ARG A 156 26.00 -61.78 -9.19
N LEU A 157 26.99 -61.33 -8.42
CA LEU A 157 26.81 -60.91 -7.04
C LEU A 157 26.09 -59.56 -6.94
N LEU A 158 26.39 -58.61 -7.84
CA LEU A 158 25.62 -57.37 -7.97
C LEU A 158 24.16 -57.62 -8.39
N ASP A 159 23.91 -58.53 -9.34
CA ASP A 159 22.57 -59.00 -9.73
C ASP A 159 21.84 -59.78 -8.60
N TYR A 160 22.58 -60.36 -7.65
CA TYR A 160 21.99 -60.97 -6.46
C TYR A 160 21.66 -59.92 -5.38
N ASP A 161 22.61 -59.07 -4.99
CA ASP A 161 22.44 -58.07 -3.94
C ASP A 161 21.38 -57.02 -4.31
N SER A 162 21.28 -56.63 -5.58
CA SER A 162 20.23 -55.72 -6.10
C SER A 162 18.81 -56.31 -6.12
N ARG A 163 18.67 -57.63 -5.92
CA ARG A 163 17.36 -58.31 -5.73
C ARG A 163 17.05 -58.58 -4.24
N GLN A 164 18.03 -58.42 -3.36
CA GLN A 164 17.89 -58.58 -1.90
C GLN A 164 17.76 -57.24 -1.15
N LYS A 165 18.29 -56.15 -1.74
CA LYS A 165 18.11 -54.76 -1.29
C LYS A 165 17.30 -53.99 -2.34
N ASP A 166 16.36 -53.14 -1.91
CA ASP A 166 15.67 -52.22 -2.81
C ASP A 166 16.63 -51.17 -3.41
N GLY A 167 17.05 -51.38 -4.67
CA GLY A 167 17.58 -50.34 -5.56
C GLY A 167 19.00 -49.82 -5.31
N GLY A 168 19.80 -50.45 -4.45
CA GLY A 168 21.06 -49.85 -3.97
C GLY A 168 22.28 -49.90 -4.89
N GLY A 169 22.44 -50.91 -5.74
CA GLY A 169 23.65 -51.13 -6.57
C GLY A 169 24.95 -51.47 -5.79
N GLN A 170 24.95 -51.35 -4.46
CA GLN A 170 26.06 -51.66 -3.56
C GLN A 170 26.15 -53.16 -3.22
N LEU A 171 27.37 -53.70 -3.25
CA LEU A 171 27.68 -55.05 -2.75
C LEU A 171 27.25 -55.23 -1.28
N SER A 172 26.89 -56.44 -0.89
CA SER A 172 26.78 -56.82 0.52
C SER A 172 28.15 -57.17 1.09
N ALA A 173 28.31 -57.07 2.42
CA ALA A 173 29.54 -57.51 3.09
C ALA A 173 29.85 -58.99 2.82
N THR A 174 28.81 -59.82 2.63
CA THR A 174 28.94 -61.22 2.21
C THR A 174 29.49 -61.34 0.79
N SER A 175 28.92 -60.62 -0.18
CA SER A 175 29.45 -60.59 -1.55
C SER A 175 30.88 -60.05 -1.62
N GLN A 176 31.20 -59.02 -0.85
CA GLN A 176 32.56 -58.48 -0.76
C GLN A 176 33.54 -59.50 -0.17
N ALA A 177 33.14 -60.25 0.86
CA ALA A 177 33.97 -61.33 1.42
C ALA A 177 34.19 -62.47 0.41
N ILE A 178 33.15 -62.84 -0.35
CA ILE A 178 33.27 -63.82 -1.45
C ILE A 178 34.25 -63.31 -2.51
N LEU A 179 34.10 -62.07 -2.97
CA LEU A 179 34.98 -61.46 -3.98
C LEU A 179 36.43 -61.35 -3.50
N ASN A 180 36.66 -60.90 -2.26
CA ASN A 180 38.00 -60.82 -1.68
C ASN A 180 38.67 -62.20 -1.61
N ASN A 181 37.96 -63.23 -1.13
CA ASN A 181 38.48 -64.60 -1.07
C ASN A 181 38.75 -65.18 -2.46
N VAL A 182 37.80 -65.02 -3.39
CA VAL A 182 37.95 -65.48 -4.77
C VAL A 182 39.09 -64.76 -5.49
N ALA A 183 39.28 -63.46 -5.29
CA ALA A 183 40.41 -62.73 -5.86
C ALA A 183 41.77 -63.22 -5.36
N MET A 184 41.89 -63.57 -4.07
CA MET A 184 43.12 -64.16 -3.53
C MET A 184 43.43 -65.53 -4.15
N ILE A 185 42.41 -66.39 -4.31
CA ILE A 185 42.56 -67.71 -4.95
C ILE A 185 42.85 -67.58 -6.45
N TRP A 186 42.17 -66.64 -7.12
CA TRP A 186 42.30 -66.39 -8.57
C TRP A 186 43.44 -65.42 -8.93
N ARG A 187 44.21 -64.99 -7.93
CA ARG A 187 45.40 -64.14 -8.07
C ARG A 187 45.10 -62.84 -8.86
N VAL A 188 43.91 -62.28 -8.65
CA VAL A 188 43.46 -61.01 -9.24
C VAL A 188 43.89 -59.87 -8.33
N ASP A 189 44.84 -59.08 -8.81
CA ASP A 189 45.39 -57.90 -8.14
C ASP A 189 44.35 -56.78 -7.95
N ASP A 190 44.67 -55.87 -7.04
CA ASP A 190 43.74 -54.86 -6.58
C ASP A 190 43.35 -53.83 -7.65
N VAL A 191 44.23 -53.55 -8.63
CA VAL A 191 43.96 -52.60 -9.71
C VAL A 191 42.96 -53.21 -10.71
N SER A 192 43.19 -54.47 -11.11
CA SER A 192 42.24 -55.27 -11.87
C SER A 192 40.88 -55.39 -11.18
N ARG A 193 40.84 -55.55 -9.84
CA ARG A 193 39.57 -55.59 -9.08
C ARG A 193 38.80 -54.28 -9.19
N SER A 194 39.45 -53.15 -8.92
CA SER A 194 38.83 -51.82 -8.96
C SER A 194 38.31 -51.47 -10.34
N ILE A 195 39.08 -51.78 -11.40
CA ILE A 195 38.66 -51.55 -12.78
C ILE A 195 37.49 -52.46 -13.15
N ALA A 196 37.50 -53.75 -12.77
CA ALA A 196 36.37 -54.65 -13.02
C ALA A 196 35.05 -54.19 -12.33
N LEU A 197 35.17 -53.56 -11.15
CA LEU A 197 34.05 -52.95 -10.43
C LEU A 197 33.56 -51.67 -11.12
N TYR A 198 34.47 -50.72 -11.40
CA TYR A 198 34.15 -49.48 -12.11
C TYR A 198 33.53 -49.74 -13.49
N SER A 199 34.08 -50.67 -14.28
CA SER A 199 33.55 -51.04 -15.59
C SER A 199 32.21 -51.78 -15.54
N THR A 200 31.87 -52.40 -14.41
CA THR A 200 30.55 -53.01 -14.19
C THR A 200 29.53 -51.98 -13.72
N LEU A 201 29.87 -51.12 -12.75
CA LEU A 201 28.98 -50.04 -12.31
C LEU A 201 28.78 -48.97 -13.39
N GLY A 202 29.83 -48.63 -14.15
CA GLY A 202 29.77 -47.70 -15.28
C GLY A 202 28.84 -48.20 -16.39
N MET A 203 28.83 -49.50 -16.66
CA MET A 203 27.85 -50.12 -17.58
C MET A 203 26.41 -49.97 -17.07
N LEU A 204 26.18 -50.22 -15.77
CA LEU A 204 24.86 -50.05 -15.15
C LEU A 204 24.40 -48.58 -15.13
N TYR A 205 25.31 -47.63 -14.95
CA TYR A 205 25.03 -46.19 -15.03
C TYR A 205 24.69 -45.75 -16.46
N VAL A 206 25.47 -46.20 -17.46
CA VAL A 206 25.17 -45.95 -18.89
C VAL A 206 23.83 -46.56 -19.32
N GLN A 207 23.39 -47.64 -18.66
CA GLN A 207 22.08 -48.26 -18.85
C GLN A 207 20.95 -47.59 -18.02
N GLY A 208 21.25 -46.59 -17.21
CA GLY A 208 20.27 -45.90 -16.34
C GLY A 208 19.78 -46.71 -15.13
N VAL A 209 20.47 -47.80 -14.78
CA VAL A 209 20.08 -48.72 -13.69
C VAL A 209 20.50 -48.22 -12.32
N ILE A 210 21.60 -47.47 -12.23
CA ILE A 210 22.09 -46.87 -10.97
C ILE A 210 22.30 -45.35 -11.11
N PRO A 211 22.12 -44.56 -10.03
CA PRO A 211 22.40 -43.13 -10.06
C PRO A 211 23.91 -42.85 -10.00
N ILE A 212 24.33 -41.70 -10.52
CA ILE A 212 25.75 -41.28 -10.58
C ILE A 212 26.47 -41.34 -9.21
N GLY A 213 25.75 -41.09 -8.11
CA GLY A 213 26.32 -41.16 -6.76
C GLY A 213 26.75 -42.57 -6.32
N VAL A 214 26.17 -43.64 -6.85
CA VAL A 214 26.63 -45.02 -6.60
C VAL A 214 27.89 -45.29 -7.43
N LEU A 215 27.91 -44.89 -8.70
CA LEU A 215 29.11 -44.99 -9.53
C LEU A 215 30.29 -44.21 -8.91
N PHE A 216 30.03 -43.02 -8.36
CA PHE A 216 31.04 -42.17 -7.74
C PHE A 216 31.66 -42.81 -6.50
N ASN A 217 30.85 -43.10 -5.49
CA ASN A 217 31.32 -43.54 -4.18
C ASN A 217 31.85 -44.98 -4.18
N GLU A 218 31.19 -45.90 -4.90
CA GLU A 218 31.51 -47.33 -4.86
C GLU A 218 32.47 -47.78 -5.98
N GLY A 219 32.54 -47.02 -7.08
CA GLY A 219 33.29 -47.41 -8.28
C GLY A 219 34.42 -46.46 -8.67
N PHE A 220 34.17 -45.15 -8.64
CA PHE A 220 35.08 -44.16 -9.24
C PHE A 220 36.22 -43.72 -8.32
N GLN A 221 35.97 -43.47 -7.04
CA GLN A 221 36.99 -42.93 -6.13
C GLN A 221 38.22 -43.85 -6.02
N ASP A 222 38.00 -45.10 -5.62
CA ASP A 222 39.05 -46.11 -5.44
C ASP A 222 39.85 -46.37 -6.73
N VAL A 223 39.19 -46.46 -7.89
CA VAL A 223 39.91 -46.62 -9.17
C VAL A 223 40.64 -45.35 -9.60
N TYR A 224 40.11 -44.16 -9.33
CA TYR A 224 40.79 -42.90 -9.66
C TYR A 224 42.08 -42.72 -8.86
N GLU A 225 42.07 -42.98 -7.55
CA GLU A 225 43.28 -42.93 -6.71
C GLU A 225 44.33 -43.95 -7.20
N LYS A 226 43.91 -45.18 -7.49
CA LYS A 226 44.78 -46.24 -8.02
C LYS A 226 45.34 -45.92 -9.40
N MET A 227 44.56 -45.34 -10.30
CA MET A 227 45.01 -44.93 -11.64
C MET A 227 45.87 -43.65 -11.63
N ARG A 228 45.91 -42.92 -10.51
CA ARG A 228 46.75 -41.74 -10.30
C ARG A 228 48.04 -42.05 -9.52
N ALA A 229 48.06 -43.13 -8.75
CA ALA A 229 49.24 -43.58 -8.01
C ALA A 229 50.38 -44.01 -8.95
N PRO A 230 51.66 -43.81 -8.58
CA PRO A 230 52.81 -44.28 -9.35
C PRO A 230 52.99 -45.80 -9.19
N GLN A 231 52.13 -46.58 -9.85
CA GLN A 231 52.12 -48.03 -9.83
C GLN A 231 51.94 -48.61 -11.24
N MET A 232 52.37 -49.85 -11.44
CA MET A 232 52.25 -50.55 -12.71
C MET A 232 50.79 -50.90 -13.00
N VAL A 233 50.23 -50.34 -14.08
CA VAL A 233 48.89 -50.70 -14.58
C VAL A 233 49.04 -51.49 -15.89
N ARG A 234 48.30 -52.59 -16.03
CA ARG A 234 48.34 -53.39 -17.26
C ARG A 234 47.69 -52.66 -18.42
N LYS A 235 48.25 -52.83 -19.61
CA LYS A 235 47.70 -52.27 -20.87
C LYS A 235 46.24 -52.66 -21.13
N SER A 236 45.87 -53.92 -20.86
CA SER A 236 44.49 -54.40 -20.99
C SER A 236 43.53 -53.78 -19.98
N ASP A 237 43.97 -53.59 -18.74
CA ASP A 237 43.18 -52.96 -17.68
C ASP A 237 43.02 -51.44 -17.93
N LEU A 238 44.10 -50.76 -18.36
CA LEU A 238 44.09 -49.36 -18.78
C LEU A 238 43.11 -49.11 -19.96
N GLN A 239 43.09 -49.99 -20.97
CA GLN A 239 42.15 -49.90 -22.09
C GLN A 239 40.69 -50.03 -21.64
N GLU A 240 40.37 -50.95 -20.73
CA GLU A 240 39.02 -51.13 -20.20
C GLU A 240 38.59 -49.94 -19.31
N PHE A 241 39.51 -49.38 -18.53
CA PHE A 241 39.29 -48.14 -17.77
C PHE A 241 39.02 -46.93 -18.67
N ILE A 242 39.82 -46.72 -19.73
CA ILE A 242 39.62 -45.65 -20.72
C ILE A 242 38.26 -45.79 -21.40
N ARG A 243 37.98 -46.97 -21.97
CA ARG A 243 36.71 -47.27 -22.67
C ARG A 243 35.47 -47.05 -21.78
N THR A 244 35.58 -47.40 -20.50
CA THR A 244 34.51 -47.16 -19.50
C THR A 244 34.35 -45.68 -19.21
N SER A 245 35.46 -44.96 -19.06
CA SER A 245 35.48 -43.53 -18.75
C SER A 245 34.95 -42.69 -19.91
N GLU A 246 35.34 -42.96 -21.16
CA GLU A 246 34.79 -42.30 -22.35
C GLU A 246 33.26 -42.48 -22.47
N SER A 247 32.78 -43.70 -22.23
CA SER A 247 31.35 -44.03 -22.21
C SER A 247 30.61 -43.25 -21.12
N THR A 248 31.20 -43.19 -19.92
CA THR A 248 30.66 -42.47 -18.76
C THR A 248 30.63 -40.96 -18.99
N LEU A 249 31.74 -40.38 -19.49
CA LEU A 249 31.88 -38.97 -19.85
C LEU A 249 30.84 -38.54 -20.89
N THR A 250 30.53 -39.41 -21.87
CA THR A 250 29.53 -39.15 -22.91
C THR A 250 28.13 -39.01 -22.30
N ILE A 251 27.75 -39.93 -21.39
CA ILE A 251 26.46 -39.86 -20.69
C ILE A 251 26.40 -38.68 -19.71
N ILE A 252 27.49 -38.38 -18.98
CA ILE A 252 27.57 -37.20 -18.10
C ILE A 252 27.37 -35.92 -18.91
N LYS A 253 28.02 -35.75 -20.08
CA LYS A 253 27.81 -34.58 -20.95
C LYS A 253 26.36 -34.45 -21.40
N HIS A 254 25.69 -35.55 -21.73
CA HIS A 254 24.26 -35.54 -22.06
C HIS A 254 23.38 -35.12 -20.87
N HIS A 255 23.66 -35.65 -19.66
CA HIS A 255 22.95 -35.27 -18.44
C HIS A 255 23.19 -33.80 -18.06
N LEU A 256 24.39 -33.25 -18.23
CA LEU A 256 24.66 -31.83 -18.01
C LEU A 256 23.89 -30.93 -18.99
N GLY A 257 23.85 -31.29 -20.28
CA GLY A 257 23.08 -30.55 -21.28
C GLY A 257 21.56 -30.59 -21.07
N THR A 258 21.06 -31.55 -20.29
CA THR A 258 19.63 -31.76 -20.01
C THR A 258 19.23 -31.50 -18.55
N PHE A 259 20.18 -31.10 -17.70
CA PHE A 259 20.02 -31.02 -16.24
C PHE A 259 18.85 -30.12 -15.80
N PHE A 260 18.71 -28.94 -16.40
CA PHE A 260 17.68 -27.97 -16.04
C PHE A 260 16.32 -28.21 -16.72
N ASN A 261 16.13 -29.35 -17.42
CA ASN A 261 14.83 -29.69 -17.99
C ASN A 261 13.75 -29.95 -16.91
N GLN A 262 14.15 -30.26 -15.67
CA GLN A 262 13.30 -30.42 -14.51
C GLN A 262 13.70 -29.45 -13.38
N PRO A 263 12.79 -29.09 -12.45
CA PRO A 263 13.13 -28.22 -11.32
C PRO A 263 14.27 -28.80 -10.46
N VAL A 264 15.16 -27.94 -10.00
CA VAL A 264 16.30 -28.33 -9.16
C VAL A 264 15.85 -28.74 -7.76
N SER A 265 16.52 -29.75 -7.20
CA SER A 265 16.29 -30.27 -5.85
C SER A 265 17.63 -30.51 -5.14
N PRO A 266 17.66 -30.67 -3.79
CA PRO A 266 18.88 -31.03 -3.07
C PRO A 266 19.51 -32.35 -3.53
N GLN A 267 18.72 -33.26 -4.11
CA GLN A 267 19.22 -34.53 -4.66
C GLN A 267 19.86 -34.33 -6.04
N SER A 268 19.27 -33.53 -6.93
CA SER A 268 19.88 -33.24 -8.24
C SER A 268 21.11 -32.34 -8.11
N GLY A 269 21.15 -31.43 -7.13
CA GLY A 269 22.37 -30.69 -6.77
C GLY A 269 23.55 -31.60 -6.44
N LYS A 270 23.35 -32.61 -5.59
CA LYS A 270 24.38 -33.63 -5.30
C LYS A 270 24.75 -34.50 -6.50
N GLN A 271 23.79 -34.82 -7.38
CA GLN A 271 24.10 -35.52 -8.64
C GLN A 271 24.96 -34.66 -9.57
N LEU A 272 24.73 -33.34 -9.63
CA LEU A 272 25.59 -32.41 -10.35
C LEU A 272 27.00 -32.36 -9.75
N GLU A 273 27.12 -32.28 -8.43
CA GLU A 273 28.41 -32.31 -7.72
C GLU A 273 29.24 -33.55 -8.09
N TYR A 274 28.64 -34.76 -8.03
CA TYR A 274 29.32 -35.99 -8.45
C TYR A 274 29.71 -35.97 -9.94
N MET A 275 28.89 -35.40 -10.83
CA MET A 275 29.23 -35.24 -12.25
C MET A 275 30.42 -34.29 -12.45
N VAL A 276 30.45 -33.15 -11.75
CA VAL A 276 31.58 -32.19 -11.75
C VAL A 276 32.86 -32.89 -11.29
N GLN A 277 32.80 -33.62 -10.17
CA GLN A 277 33.96 -34.27 -9.56
C GLN A 277 34.53 -35.38 -10.47
N ILE A 278 33.69 -36.19 -11.13
CA ILE A 278 34.13 -37.19 -12.11
C ILE A 278 34.78 -36.52 -13.34
N LEU A 279 34.16 -35.46 -13.87
CA LEU A 279 34.70 -34.72 -15.02
C LEU A 279 36.07 -34.12 -14.71
N GLY A 280 36.19 -33.33 -13.64
CA GLY A 280 37.46 -32.71 -13.24
C GLY A 280 38.54 -33.74 -12.94
N SER A 281 38.18 -34.86 -12.32
CA SER A 281 39.11 -35.95 -12.02
C SER A 281 39.61 -36.64 -13.29
N LEU A 282 38.72 -37.08 -14.20
CA LEU A 282 39.13 -37.74 -15.44
C LEU A 282 39.94 -36.82 -16.35
N TYR A 283 39.51 -35.56 -16.54
CA TYR A 283 40.25 -34.61 -17.36
C TYR A 283 41.59 -34.15 -16.73
N SER A 284 41.85 -34.45 -15.45
CA SER A 284 43.19 -34.25 -14.86
C SER A 284 44.22 -35.32 -15.27
N MET A 285 43.78 -36.42 -15.90
CA MET A 285 44.66 -37.51 -16.34
C MET A 285 45.14 -37.32 -17.78
N PRO A 286 46.39 -37.70 -18.11
CA PRO A 286 46.96 -37.53 -19.46
C PRO A 286 46.26 -38.38 -20.53
N TYR A 287 45.47 -39.39 -20.14
CA TYR A 287 44.76 -40.27 -21.07
C TYR A 287 43.53 -39.62 -21.72
N PHE A 288 42.98 -38.54 -21.15
CA PHE A 288 41.72 -37.93 -21.60
C PHE A 288 41.88 -36.45 -22.05
N SER A 289 43.11 -35.95 -22.18
CA SER A 289 43.38 -34.61 -22.70
C SER A 289 43.17 -34.56 -24.22
N GLY A 290 42.08 -33.94 -24.68
CA GLY A 290 41.75 -33.88 -26.11
C GLY A 290 40.90 -32.68 -26.52
N GLU A 291 41.39 -31.96 -27.54
CA GLU A 291 40.76 -30.96 -28.44
C GLU A 291 39.96 -29.76 -27.88
N TYR A 292 39.58 -29.75 -26.61
CA TYR A 292 38.86 -28.65 -25.97
C TYR A 292 39.77 -27.85 -25.01
N GLY A 293 39.28 -26.69 -24.55
CA GLY A 293 40.00 -25.77 -23.65
C GLY A 293 40.11 -26.30 -22.22
N THR A 294 39.85 -25.46 -21.22
CA THR A 294 39.77 -25.96 -19.84
C THR A 294 38.51 -26.82 -19.66
N VAL A 295 38.54 -27.69 -18.64
CA VAL A 295 37.36 -28.49 -18.23
C VAL A 295 36.20 -27.58 -17.85
N ALA A 296 36.51 -26.44 -17.25
CA ALA A 296 35.54 -25.41 -16.91
C ALA A 296 34.88 -24.81 -18.16
N ASP A 297 35.62 -24.49 -19.22
CA ASP A 297 35.04 -23.97 -20.47
C ASP A 297 34.00 -24.94 -21.07
N ALA A 298 34.37 -26.22 -21.19
CA ALA A 298 33.48 -27.25 -21.75
C ALA A 298 32.23 -27.48 -20.88
N MET A 299 32.39 -27.45 -19.55
CA MET A 299 31.27 -27.59 -18.61
C MET A 299 30.38 -26.34 -18.59
N ARG A 300 30.98 -25.14 -18.63
CA ARG A 300 30.29 -23.83 -18.69
C ARG A 300 29.40 -23.75 -19.92
N VAL A 301 29.88 -24.18 -21.10
CA VAL A 301 29.06 -24.24 -22.32
C VAL A 301 27.91 -25.23 -22.15
N SER A 302 28.16 -26.45 -21.65
CA SER A 302 27.11 -27.46 -21.48
C SER A 302 26.00 -27.01 -20.51
N LEU A 303 26.38 -26.41 -19.37
CA LEU A 303 25.44 -25.86 -18.39
C LEU A 303 24.69 -24.65 -18.94
N THR A 304 25.37 -23.69 -19.57
CA THR A 304 24.74 -22.47 -20.10
C THR A 304 23.68 -22.83 -21.15
N ASN A 305 23.99 -23.76 -22.06
CA ASN A 305 23.04 -24.26 -23.06
C ASN A 305 21.81 -24.93 -22.41
N SER A 306 21.99 -25.64 -21.29
CA SER A 306 20.89 -26.27 -20.55
C SER A 306 20.01 -25.26 -19.81
N ILE A 307 20.64 -24.25 -19.18
CA ILE A 307 19.95 -23.12 -18.54
C ILE A 307 19.17 -22.30 -19.59
N GLU A 308 19.72 -22.14 -20.79
CA GLU A 308 19.06 -21.47 -21.92
C GLU A 308 17.87 -22.27 -22.46
N ALA A 309 18.04 -23.59 -22.66
CA ALA A 309 16.95 -24.48 -23.03
C ALA A 309 15.80 -24.43 -21.99
N ARG A 310 16.14 -24.35 -20.70
CA ARG A 310 15.15 -24.14 -19.63
C ARG A 310 14.41 -22.81 -19.78
N TYR A 311 15.10 -21.69 -20.05
CA TYR A 311 14.43 -20.41 -20.34
C TYR A 311 13.43 -20.53 -21.50
N HIS A 312 13.83 -21.17 -22.60
CA HIS A 312 12.94 -21.34 -23.76
C HIS A 312 11.74 -22.25 -23.45
N GLY A 313 11.88 -23.24 -22.56
CA GLY A 313 10.77 -24.01 -22.01
C GLY A 313 9.80 -23.15 -21.18
N LEU A 314 10.32 -22.33 -20.26
CA LEU A 314 9.52 -21.42 -19.43
C LEU A 314 8.79 -20.37 -20.29
N TYR A 315 9.47 -19.82 -21.31
CA TYR A 315 8.90 -18.90 -22.30
C TYR A 315 7.74 -19.55 -23.07
N ALA A 316 7.92 -20.79 -23.56
CA ALA A 316 6.88 -21.52 -24.28
C ALA A 316 5.65 -21.83 -23.40
N ILE A 317 5.85 -22.15 -22.12
CA ILE A 317 4.77 -22.36 -21.15
C ILE A 317 4.01 -21.05 -20.89
N ALA A 318 4.72 -19.94 -20.63
CA ALA A 318 4.12 -18.63 -20.36
C ALA A 318 3.35 -18.06 -21.57
N HIS A 319 3.70 -18.46 -22.79
CA HIS A 319 3.03 -18.06 -24.03
C HIS A 319 2.08 -19.12 -24.61
N ALA A 320 1.78 -20.20 -23.87
CA ALA A 320 0.96 -21.31 -24.36
C ALA A 320 -0.50 -20.90 -24.63
N ILE A 321 -1.06 -20.01 -23.81
CA ILE A 321 -2.40 -19.44 -24.01
C ILE A 321 -2.28 -18.29 -25.02
N ARG A 322 -2.95 -18.44 -26.17
CA ARG A 322 -2.81 -17.49 -27.28
C ARG A 322 -3.48 -16.15 -27.02
N ASP A 323 -4.61 -16.16 -26.32
CA ASP A 323 -5.51 -15.00 -26.23
C ASP A 323 -5.17 -14.04 -25.08
N ASP A 324 -4.31 -14.45 -24.14
CA ASP A 324 -3.90 -13.62 -22.98
C ASP A 324 -3.17 -12.32 -23.42
N PRO A 325 -3.32 -11.21 -22.69
CA PRO A 325 -2.51 -10.00 -22.90
C PRO A 325 -1.00 -10.25 -22.80
N LEU A 326 -0.21 -9.43 -23.51
CA LEU A 326 1.27 -9.51 -23.45
C LEU A 326 1.80 -9.26 -22.04
N SER A 327 1.17 -8.34 -21.31
CA SER A 327 1.41 -8.07 -19.88
C SER A 327 1.30 -9.34 -19.02
N VAL A 328 0.21 -10.09 -19.16
CA VAL A 328 -0.05 -11.35 -18.44
C VAL A 328 0.97 -12.43 -18.81
N LYS A 329 1.27 -12.59 -20.11
CA LYS A 329 2.31 -13.53 -20.60
C LYS A 329 3.69 -13.23 -20.03
N LEU A 330 4.08 -11.95 -20.00
CA LEU A 330 5.34 -11.51 -19.40
C LEU A 330 5.35 -11.69 -17.87
N ALA A 331 4.23 -11.43 -17.19
CA ALA A 331 4.13 -11.63 -15.74
C ALA A 331 4.28 -13.11 -15.38
N ASN A 332 3.60 -14.00 -16.12
CA ASN A 332 3.75 -15.46 -15.98
C ASN A 332 5.19 -15.93 -16.23
N LEU A 333 5.87 -15.38 -17.25
CA LEU A 333 7.27 -15.68 -17.55
C LEU A 333 8.21 -15.24 -16.42
N VAL A 334 8.10 -13.98 -15.98
CA VAL A 334 8.98 -13.43 -14.93
C VAL A 334 8.74 -14.13 -13.60
N GLN A 335 7.50 -14.46 -13.22
CA GLN A 335 7.21 -15.29 -12.03
C GLN A 335 7.81 -16.70 -12.14
N ALA A 336 7.74 -17.34 -13.31
CA ALA A 336 8.30 -18.68 -13.50
C ALA A 336 9.83 -18.67 -13.42
N VAL A 337 10.47 -17.66 -14.01
CA VAL A 337 11.92 -17.44 -13.96
C VAL A 337 12.41 -17.09 -12.55
N ASP A 338 11.68 -16.23 -11.81
CA ASP A 338 11.99 -15.89 -10.42
C ASP A 338 12.01 -17.14 -9.52
N ARG A 339 10.99 -18.01 -9.63
CA ARG A 339 10.92 -19.26 -8.88
C ARG A 339 12.11 -20.18 -9.18
N GLU A 340 12.53 -20.27 -10.44
CA GLU A 340 13.67 -21.09 -10.86
C GLU A 340 15.00 -20.51 -10.35
N LEU A 341 15.21 -19.19 -10.40
CA LEU A 341 16.38 -18.55 -9.78
C LEU A 341 16.43 -18.77 -8.27
N ARG A 342 15.29 -18.68 -7.56
CA ARG A 342 15.23 -19.00 -6.13
C ARG A 342 15.60 -20.45 -5.85
N LEU A 343 15.19 -21.41 -6.69
CA LEU A 343 15.61 -22.81 -6.56
C LEU A 343 17.11 -23.01 -6.83
N TYR A 344 17.67 -22.31 -7.82
CA TYR A 344 19.11 -22.39 -8.11
C TYR A 344 19.92 -21.77 -6.96
N TYR A 345 19.52 -20.62 -6.42
CA TYR A 345 20.18 -19.99 -5.27
C TYR A 345 20.01 -20.84 -3.99
N ALA A 346 18.84 -21.42 -3.74
CA ALA A 346 18.63 -22.26 -2.56
C ALA A 346 19.39 -23.61 -2.58
N HIS A 347 19.83 -24.10 -3.74
CA HIS A 347 20.36 -25.46 -3.89
C HIS A 347 21.69 -25.58 -4.67
N LEU A 348 22.17 -24.52 -5.32
CA LEU A 348 23.36 -24.48 -6.19
C LEU A 348 24.24 -23.23 -5.96
N ASP A 349 24.10 -22.53 -4.82
CA ASP A 349 24.96 -21.41 -4.38
C ASP A 349 26.35 -21.90 -3.97
N THR A 350 27.08 -22.45 -4.95
CA THR A 350 28.41 -23.03 -4.82
C THR A 350 29.18 -22.80 -6.11
N VAL A 351 30.44 -22.35 -6.01
CA VAL A 351 31.28 -22.12 -7.19
C VAL A 351 31.90 -23.45 -7.65
N LEU A 352 31.42 -23.96 -8.78
CA LEU A 352 31.93 -25.19 -9.40
C LEU A 352 33.23 -24.89 -10.17
N LEU A 353 34.21 -25.79 -10.06
CA LEU A 353 35.54 -25.70 -10.69
C LEU A 353 36.37 -24.43 -10.41
N GLY A 354 35.90 -23.56 -9.50
CA GLY A 354 36.55 -22.31 -9.10
C GLY A 354 36.06 -21.06 -9.84
N ASP A 355 35.28 -21.21 -10.91
CA ASP A 355 34.87 -20.11 -11.80
C ASP A 355 33.40 -20.16 -12.28
N ILE A 356 32.69 -21.27 -12.11
CA ILE A 356 31.29 -21.44 -12.56
C ILE A 356 30.34 -21.26 -11.38
N HIS A 357 29.70 -20.09 -11.27
CA HIS A 357 28.60 -19.87 -10.34
C HIS A 357 27.24 -19.89 -11.05
N ILE A 358 26.46 -20.95 -10.83
CA ILE A 358 25.20 -21.19 -11.57
C ILE A 358 24.16 -20.08 -11.34
N PRO A 359 23.81 -19.68 -10.09
CA PRO A 359 22.83 -18.62 -9.84
C PRO A 359 23.18 -17.32 -10.57
N THR A 360 24.44 -16.88 -10.55
CA THR A 360 24.89 -15.65 -11.22
C THR A 360 24.81 -15.76 -12.75
N ILE A 361 25.20 -16.90 -13.35
CA ILE A 361 25.12 -17.14 -14.79
C ILE A 361 23.65 -17.15 -15.25
N SER A 362 22.78 -17.85 -14.52
CA SER A 362 21.34 -17.86 -14.80
C SER A 362 20.72 -16.47 -14.65
N ALA A 363 21.03 -15.74 -13.58
CA ALA A 363 20.50 -14.40 -13.34
C ALA A 363 20.91 -13.41 -14.45
N HIS A 364 22.16 -13.44 -14.90
CA HIS A 364 22.62 -12.64 -16.04
C HIS A 364 21.80 -12.94 -17.30
N MET A 365 21.78 -14.20 -17.73
CA MET A 365 21.13 -14.58 -19.01
C MET A 365 19.61 -14.40 -18.98
N TYR A 366 18.96 -14.70 -17.86
CA TYR A 366 17.51 -14.55 -17.71
C TYR A 366 17.12 -13.07 -17.68
N LEU A 367 17.88 -12.22 -16.97
CA LEU A 367 17.69 -10.77 -16.99
C LEU A 367 17.86 -10.21 -18.40
N ASP A 368 18.94 -10.55 -19.11
CA ASP A 368 19.23 -10.03 -20.45
C ASP A 368 18.10 -10.38 -21.44
N LYS A 369 17.59 -11.61 -21.40
CA LYS A 369 16.48 -12.05 -22.25
C LYS A 369 15.16 -11.34 -21.85
N ILE A 370 14.85 -11.22 -20.56
CA ILE A 370 13.63 -10.54 -20.08
C ILE A 370 13.63 -9.04 -20.39
N ALA A 371 14.77 -8.37 -20.21
CA ALA A 371 14.91 -6.92 -20.42
C ALA A 371 14.54 -6.50 -21.85
N VAL A 372 14.91 -7.29 -22.87
CA VAL A 372 14.54 -7.02 -24.28
C VAL A 372 13.02 -7.07 -24.49
N TYR A 373 12.31 -7.98 -23.83
CA TYR A 373 10.85 -8.04 -23.91
C TYR A 373 10.16 -6.91 -23.12
N LEU A 374 10.71 -6.52 -21.96
CA LEU A 374 10.19 -5.40 -21.17
C LEU A 374 10.41 -4.04 -21.86
N ASP A 375 11.54 -3.85 -22.54
CA ASP A 375 11.85 -2.64 -23.31
C ASP A 375 10.95 -2.50 -24.55
N SER A 376 10.72 -3.62 -25.27
CA SER A 376 9.75 -3.69 -26.36
C SER A 376 8.32 -3.44 -25.88
N PHE A 377 7.93 -3.99 -24.72
CA PHE A 377 6.64 -3.75 -24.07
C PHE A 377 6.46 -2.28 -23.71
N ALA A 378 7.43 -1.66 -23.01
CA ALA A 378 7.37 -0.26 -22.64
C ALA A 378 7.28 0.68 -23.87
N SER A 379 8.08 0.42 -24.90
CA SER A 379 8.12 1.22 -26.12
C SER A 379 6.87 1.08 -26.99
N THR A 380 6.27 -0.12 -27.06
CA THR A 380 5.19 -0.44 -28.02
C THR A 380 3.81 -0.45 -27.38
N TYR A 381 3.67 -1.04 -26.19
CA TYR A 381 2.36 -1.29 -25.57
C TYR A 381 1.82 -0.06 -24.84
N ALA A 382 2.69 0.82 -24.33
CA ALA A 382 2.26 2.12 -23.77
C ALA A 382 1.55 3.00 -24.81
N ALA A 383 1.88 2.88 -26.10
CA ALA A 383 1.24 3.62 -27.18
C ALA A 383 -0.13 3.04 -27.60
N SER A 384 -0.49 1.82 -27.18
CA SER A 384 -1.68 1.10 -27.66
C SER A 384 -2.88 1.09 -26.70
N ALA A 385 -2.96 2.04 -25.77
CA ALA A 385 -3.99 2.11 -24.71
C ALA A 385 -4.06 0.80 -23.87
N PRO A 386 -3.01 0.52 -23.07
CA PRO A 386 -2.85 -0.75 -22.35
C PRO A 386 -3.86 -0.93 -21.22
N ASP A 387 -4.12 -2.19 -20.83
CA ASP A 387 -4.75 -2.42 -19.52
C ASP A 387 -3.74 -2.11 -18.41
N LEU A 388 -4.05 -1.07 -17.63
CA LEU A 388 -3.20 -0.59 -16.56
C LEU A 388 -3.19 -1.51 -15.33
N ALA A 389 -4.20 -2.35 -15.13
CA ALA A 389 -4.19 -3.32 -14.03
C ALA A 389 -3.12 -4.39 -14.29
N ASP A 390 -3.13 -4.99 -15.48
CA ASP A 390 -2.13 -5.98 -15.87
C ASP A 390 -0.71 -5.38 -15.95
N ALA A 391 -0.58 -4.12 -16.39
CA ALA A 391 0.71 -3.45 -16.46
C ALA A 391 1.32 -3.16 -15.07
N LEU A 392 0.49 -2.81 -14.08
CA LEU A 392 0.93 -2.59 -12.70
C LEU A 392 1.18 -3.91 -11.94
N GLU A 393 0.46 -4.99 -12.27
CA GLU A 393 0.77 -6.34 -11.77
C GLU A 393 2.09 -6.88 -12.38
N LEU A 394 2.34 -6.64 -13.67
CA LEU A 394 3.64 -6.92 -14.29
C LEU A 394 4.77 -6.13 -13.60
N TYR A 395 4.57 -4.85 -13.28
CA TYR A 395 5.52 -4.07 -12.49
C TYR A 395 5.80 -4.71 -11.12
N ARG A 396 4.77 -5.13 -10.38
CA ARG A 396 4.91 -5.80 -9.07
C ARG A 396 5.78 -7.06 -9.19
N VAL A 397 5.52 -7.88 -10.19
CA VAL A 397 6.28 -9.11 -10.50
C VAL A 397 7.73 -8.80 -10.87
N VAL A 398 7.98 -7.80 -11.72
CA VAL A 398 9.35 -7.40 -12.10
C VAL A 398 10.13 -6.84 -10.90
N ARG A 399 9.47 -6.12 -10.00
CA ARG A 399 10.07 -5.63 -8.74
C ARG A 399 10.45 -6.77 -7.79
N GLU A 400 9.66 -7.84 -7.71
CA GLU A 400 9.97 -9.03 -6.90
C GLU A 400 11.12 -9.86 -7.48
N PHE A 401 11.17 -9.99 -8.81
CA PHE A 401 12.30 -10.57 -9.54
C PHE A 401 13.60 -9.75 -9.36
N ALA A 402 13.50 -8.41 -9.38
CA ALA A 402 14.62 -7.51 -9.13
C ALA A 402 15.24 -7.68 -7.73
N GLY A 403 14.42 -8.02 -6.73
CA GLY A 403 14.89 -8.42 -5.40
C GLY A 403 15.78 -9.66 -5.46
N THR A 404 15.29 -10.76 -6.04
CA THR A 404 16.04 -12.02 -6.20
C THR A 404 17.34 -11.82 -6.98
N VAL A 405 17.30 -11.01 -8.04
CA VAL A 405 18.50 -10.65 -8.81
C VAL A 405 19.50 -9.86 -7.96
N SER A 406 19.03 -8.93 -7.11
CA SER A 406 19.89 -8.20 -6.16
C SER A 406 20.47 -9.08 -5.05
N ASP A 407 19.76 -10.13 -4.62
CA ASP A 407 20.23 -11.08 -3.61
C ASP A 407 21.36 -11.97 -4.17
N ILE A 408 21.26 -12.34 -5.47
CA ILE A 408 22.27 -13.15 -6.17
C ILE A 408 23.49 -12.30 -6.61
N ASP A 409 23.26 -11.13 -7.20
CA ASP A 409 24.31 -10.23 -7.68
C ASP A 409 23.81 -8.78 -7.78
N ARG A 410 24.13 -7.98 -6.78
CA ARG A 410 23.78 -6.55 -6.70
C ARG A 410 24.31 -5.70 -7.87
N SER A 411 25.30 -6.16 -8.62
CA SER A 411 25.77 -5.43 -9.83
C SER A 411 24.73 -5.49 -10.97
N LEU A 412 23.93 -6.56 -11.02
CA LEU A 412 22.85 -6.72 -11.99
C LEU A 412 21.71 -5.73 -11.78
N THR A 413 21.46 -5.31 -10.53
CA THR A 413 20.40 -4.36 -10.18
C THR A 413 20.58 -3.01 -10.88
N LEU A 414 21.83 -2.61 -11.18
CA LEU A 414 22.13 -1.38 -11.94
C LEU A 414 21.75 -1.47 -13.43
N ARG A 415 21.41 -2.66 -13.94
CA ARG A 415 20.99 -2.92 -15.33
C ARG A 415 19.48 -3.02 -15.49
N LEU A 416 18.72 -2.98 -14.39
CA LEU A 416 17.26 -3.07 -14.34
C LEU A 416 16.63 -1.68 -14.44
N ALA A 417 16.22 -1.26 -15.65
CA ALA A 417 15.62 0.05 -15.92
C ALA A 417 14.12 0.11 -15.58
N ILE A 418 13.73 -0.37 -14.39
CA ILE A 418 12.31 -0.58 -14.00
C ILE A 418 11.51 0.74 -14.05
N GLU A 419 12.11 1.83 -13.60
CA GLU A 419 11.49 3.16 -13.60
C GLU A 419 11.21 3.61 -15.03
N GLN A 420 12.13 3.34 -15.97
CA GLN A 420 12.01 3.74 -17.37
C GLN A 420 10.92 2.93 -18.08
N TRP A 421 10.85 1.62 -17.83
CA TRP A 421 9.84 0.76 -18.43
C TRP A 421 8.43 1.06 -17.94
N PHE A 422 8.24 1.35 -16.64
CA PHE A 422 6.89 1.44 -16.05
C PHE A 422 6.37 2.87 -15.81
N ARG A 423 7.21 3.91 -15.83
CA ARG A 423 6.79 5.31 -15.68
C ARG A 423 5.67 5.74 -16.65
N PRO A 424 5.65 5.36 -17.95
CA PRO A 424 4.57 5.73 -18.86
C PRO A 424 3.19 5.25 -18.38
N PHE A 425 3.13 4.04 -17.81
CA PHE A 425 1.89 3.44 -17.32
C PHE A 425 1.41 4.12 -16.03
N VAL A 426 2.32 4.50 -15.12
CA VAL A 426 1.96 5.27 -13.92
C VAL A 426 1.46 6.68 -14.27
N LEU A 427 2.04 7.33 -15.27
CA LEU A 427 1.59 8.64 -15.75
C LEU A 427 0.20 8.58 -16.42
N GLU A 428 -0.05 7.58 -17.26
CA GLU A 428 -1.38 7.39 -17.87
C GLU A 428 -2.42 6.95 -16.82
N TRP A 429 -2.02 6.18 -15.79
CA TRP A 429 -2.87 5.89 -14.62
C TRP A 429 -3.25 7.15 -13.85
N LEU A 430 -2.32 8.08 -13.59
CA LEU A 430 -2.62 9.35 -12.92
C LEU A 430 -3.61 10.21 -13.73
N LYS A 431 -3.47 10.24 -15.06
CA LYS A 431 -4.38 10.94 -15.99
C LYS A 431 -5.78 10.31 -16.01
N ILE A 432 -5.89 8.99 -16.14
CA ILE A 432 -7.18 8.28 -16.08
C ILE A 432 -7.79 8.38 -14.66
N SER A 433 -6.96 8.47 -13.61
CA SER A 433 -7.40 8.73 -12.25
C SER A 433 -8.01 10.13 -12.12
N GLU A 434 -7.43 11.18 -12.72
CA GLU A 434 -8.02 12.53 -12.75
C GLU A 434 -9.45 12.52 -13.33
N GLU A 435 -9.62 11.91 -14.50
CA GLU A 435 -10.92 11.84 -15.18
C GLU A 435 -11.96 11.07 -14.35
N LYS A 436 -11.58 9.90 -13.81
CA LYS A 436 -12.44 9.08 -12.94
C LYS A 436 -12.79 9.80 -11.64
N THR A 437 -11.83 10.44 -10.98
CA THR A 437 -12.04 11.23 -9.74
C THR A 437 -13.09 12.32 -9.95
N ARG A 438 -12.98 13.03 -11.07
CA ARG A 438 -13.92 14.09 -11.48
C ARG A 438 -15.33 13.56 -11.74
N GLU A 439 -15.47 12.34 -12.28
CA GLU A 439 -16.77 11.69 -12.48
C GLU A 439 -17.35 11.10 -11.19
N TRP A 440 -16.51 10.50 -10.35
CA TRP A 440 -16.90 9.92 -9.06
C TRP A 440 -17.49 11.00 -8.12
N VAL A 441 -16.88 12.18 -8.03
CA VAL A 441 -17.45 13.34 -7.32
C VAL A 441 -18.85 13.70 -7.84
N VAL A 442 -19.02 13.77 -9.16
CA VAL A 442 -20.30 14.14 -9.79
C VAL A 442 -21.35 13.04 -9.61
N ASN A 443 -20.96 11.77 -9.60
CA ASN A 443 -21.88 10.64 -9.47
C ASN A 443 -22.26 10.37 -8.00
N ALA A 444 -21.34 10.56 -7.05
CA ALA A 444 -21.66 10.55 -5.62
C ALA A 444 -22.73 11.60 -5.28
N ILE A 445 -22.57 12.85 -5.75
CA ILE A 445 -23.58 13.92 -5.57
C ILE A 445 -24.94 13.56 -6.19
N LYS A 446 -24.98 12.84 -7.32
CA LYS A 446 -26.24 12.45 -7.99
C LYS A 446 -26.99 11.30 -7.29
N LEU A 447 -26.25 10.38 -6.66
CA LEU A 447 -26.80 9.19 -5.99
C LEU A 447 -27.19 9.49 -4.54
N ASP A 448 -26.59 10.52 -3.95
CA ASP A 448 -26.88 10.97 -2.59
C ASP A 448 -28.29 11.58 -2.45
N LYS A 449 -28.94 11.27 -1.34
CA LYS A 449 -30.23 11.84 -0.93
C LYS A 449 -30.09 13.08 -0.05
N PHE A 450 -28.89 13.34 0.46
CA PHE A 450 -28.59 14.37 1.47
C PHE A 450 -29.36 14.14 2.78
N GLU A 451 -29.45 12.87 3.20
CA GLU A 451 -29.97 12.41 4.50
C GLU A 451 -28.79 12.15 5.47
N PRO A 452 -28.91 12.46 6.78
CA PRO A 452 -27.87 12.16 7.78
C PRO A 452 -27.50 10.67 7.86
N THR A 453 -26.21 10.36 7.85
CA THR A 453 -25.70 8.98 7.92
C THR A 453 -26.03 8.31 9.27
N SER A 454 -26.05 9.07 10.37
CA SER A 454 -26.56 8.57 11.66
C SER A 454 -26.93 9.71 12.62
N ALA A 455 -27.55 9.39 13.77
CA ALA A 455 -27.84 10.36 14.83
C ALA A 455 -26.60 11.00 15.49
N ASN A 456 -25.38 10.56 15.16
CA ASN A 456 -24.12 11.21 15.53
C ASN A 456 -23.32 11.74 14.33
N ALA A 457 -23.81 11.53 13.10
CA ALA A 457 -23.12 11.85 11.85
C ALA A 457 -24.10 12.56 10.91
N LEU A 458 -24.12 13.89 10.98
CA LEU A 458 -25.11 14.74 10.30
C LEU A 458 -24.78 15.03 8.82
N TYR A 459 -23.66 14.51 8.32
CA TYR A 459 -23.29 14.45 6.90
C TYR A 459 -23.91 13.21 6.23
N SER A 460 -24.06 13.23 4.90
CA SER A 460 -24.58 12.12 4.09
C SER A 460 -23.46 11.25 3.48
N SER A 461 -23.80 10.21 2.70
CA SER A 461 -22.80 9.23 2.23
C SER A 461 -21.76 9.83 1.29
N SER A 462 -22.11 10.80 0.44
CA SER A 462 -21.23 11.22 -0.67
C SER A 462 -19.85 11.71 -0.21
N VAL A 463 -19.73 12.31 0.98
CA VAL A 463 -18.41 12.68 1.54
C VAL A 463 -17.60 11.43 1.94
N LEU A 464 -18.23 10.42 2.52
CA LEU A 464 -17.56 9.14 2.82
C LEU A 464 -17.15 8.40 1.55
N ASP A 465 -18.03 8.36 0.56
CA ASP A 465 -17.82 7.66 -0.72
C ASP A 465 -16.58 8.25 -1.45
N ILE A 466 -16.48 9.59 -1.50
CA ILE A 466 -15.36 10.32 -2.10
C ILE A 466 -14.04 10.05 -1.33
N PHE A 467 -14.02 10.22 0.00
CA PHE A 467 -12.76 10.03 0.75
C PHE A 467 -12.31 8.57 0.84
N THR A 468 -13.23 7.59 0.82
CA THR A 468 -12.90 6.17 0.71
C THR A 468 -12.25 5.87 -0.63
N SER A 469 -12.82 6.40 -1.71
CA SER A 469 -12.26 6.31 -3.06
C SER A 469 -10.89 6.97 -3.19
N PHE A 470 -10.68 8.11 -2.52
CA PHE A 470 -9.38 8.81 -2.54
C PHE A 470 -8.29 8.02 -1.80
N GLN A 471 -8.59 7.45 -0.63
CA GLN A 471 -7.61 6.63 0.08
C GLN A 471 -7.23 5.39 -0.74
N GLN A 472 -8.18 4.76 -1.45
CA GLN A 472 -7.86 3.65 -2.37
C GLN A 472 -6.87 4.05 -3.47
N GLN A 473 -6.95 5.26 -4.03
CA GLN A 473 -5.97 5.75 -5.00
C GLN A 473 -4.60 6.02 -4.37
N LEU A 474 -4.55 6.57 -3.14
CA LEU A 474 -3.30 6.74 -2.39
C LEU A 474 -2.64 5.39 -2.04
N ASP A 475 -3.46 4.40 -1.68
CA ASP A 475 -3.01 3.04 -1.34
C ASP A 475 -2.40 2.32 -2.55
N VAL A 476 -2.87 2.58 -3.77
CA VAL A 476 -2.22 2.08 -5.01
C VAL A 476 -0.81 2.65 -5.12
N LEU A 477 -0.62 3.97 -4.99
CA LEU A 477 0.72 4.57 -5.05
C LEU A 477 1.63 4.10 -3.92
N ALA A 478 1.09 3.83 -2.72
CA ALA A 478 1.85 3.20 -1.63
C ALA A 478 2.32 1.78 -1.98
N GLN A 479 1.45 0.97 -2.59
CA GLN A 479 1.75 -0.40 -3.01
C GLN A 479 2.80 -0.47 -4.14
N LEU A 480 2.93 0.59 -4.97
CA LEU A 480 4.00 0.67 -5.97
C LEU A 480 5.40 0.67 -5.35
N GLN A 481 5.59 1.20 -4.13
CA GLN A 481 6.90 1.30 -3.47
C GLN A 481 7.99 1.82 -4.41
N TRP A 482 7.66 2.87 -5.19
CA TRP A 482 8.44 3.29 -6.35
C TRP A 482 9.90 3.62 -5.98
N PRO A 483 10.93 3.07 -6.65
CA PRO A 483 12.30 3.13 -6.16
C PRO A 483 12.91 4.55 -6.11
N GLU A 484 12.56 5.40 -7.07
CA GLU A 484 13.06 6.77 -7.16
C GLU A 484 12.21 7.72 -6.30
N PRO A 485 12.71 8.24 -5.15
CA PRO A 485 11.91 9.04 -4.22
C PRO A 485 11.40 10.35 -4.82
N VAL A 486 12.11 10.98 -5.76
CA VAL A 486 11.68 12.22 -6.40
C VAL A 486 10.48 11.99 -7.31
N GLU A 487 10.45 10.88 -8.06
CA GLU A 487 9.32 10.52 -8.92
C GLU A 487 8.15 9.97 -8.11
N SER A 488 8.42 9.17 -7.07
CA SER A 488 7.41 8.74 -6.09
C SER A 488 6.65 9.95 -5.53
N ARG A 489 7.40 10.98 -5.10
CA ARG A 489 6.81 12.24 -4.61
C ARG A 489 6.04 12.99 -5.70
N MET A 490 6.56 13.06 -6.94
CA MET A 490 5.86 13.69 -8.06
C MET A 490 4.50 13.03 -8.32
N PHE A 491 4.40 11.70 -8.26
CA PHE A 491 3.14 10.99 -8.44
C PHE A 491 2.14 11.29 -7.31
N VAL A 492 2.59 11.30 -6.05
CA VAL A 492 1.74 11.65 -4.89
C VAL A 492 1.27 13.10 -4.95
N ASP A 493 2.17 14.06 -5.17
CA ASP A 493 1.84 15.49 -5.26
C ASP A 493 0.85 15.76 -6.43
N THR A 494 1.01 15.06 -7.57
CA THR A 494 0.06 15.13 -8.71
C THR A 494 -1.31 14.58 -8.34
N LEU A 495 -1.37 13.41 -7.68
CA LEU A 495 -2.62 12.78 -7.29
C LEU A 495 -3.39 13.61 -6.25
N LEU A 496 -2.68 14.19 -5.28
CA LEU A 496 -3.26 15.07 -4.26
C LEU A 496 -3.81 16.38 -4.85
N GLU A 497 -3.13 16.99 -5.84
CA GLU A 497 -3.65 18.15 -6.58
C GLU A 497 -4.93 17.80 -7.35
N ASN A 498 -4.99 16.62 -7.98
CA ASN A 498 -6.20 16.14 -8.66
C ASN A 498 -7.37 15.91 -7.69
N MET A 499 -7.09 15.34 -6.51
CA MET A 499 -8.06 15.20 -5.41
C MET A 499 -8.56 16.56 -4.91
N ALA A 500 -7.66 17.54 -4.75
CA ALA A 500 -8.03 18.88 -4.30
C ALA A 500 -8.96 19.57 -5.31
N ASN A 501 -8.60 19.59 -6.60
CA ASN A 501 -9.44 20.17 -7.65
C ASN A 501 -10.83 19.48 -7.75
N ALA A 502 -10.91 18.19 -7.44
CA ALA A 502 -12.18 17.47 -7.35
C ALA A 502 -13.03 17.87 -6.11
N LEU A 503 -12.40 18.15 -4.96
CA LEU A 503 -13.08 18.63 -3.75
C LEU A 503 -13.52 20.09 -3.83
N GLU A 504 -12.77 20.97 -4.51
CA GLU A 504 -13.23 22.34 -4.83
C GLU A 504 -14.50 22.30 -5.69
N ARG A 505 -14.54 21.36 -6.64
CA ARG A 505 -15.74 21.10 -7.46
C ARG A 505 -16.89 20.50 -6.64
N TYR A 506 -16.63 19.61 -5.68
CA TYR A 506 -17.63 19.10 -4.75
C TYR A 506 -18.29 20.25 -3.97
N CYS A 507 -17.48 21.10 -3.31
CA CYS A 507 -17.95 22.27 -2.57
C CYS A 507 -18.77 23.23 -3.45
N THR A 508 -18.29 23.50 -4.67
CA THR A 508 -18.98 24.37 -5.64
C THR A 508 -20.37 23.84 -6.01
N ILE A 509 -20.51 22.53 -6.27
CA ILE A 509 -21.80 21.93 -6.62
C ILE A 509 -22.72 21.88 -5.40
N LEU A 510 -22.20 21.57 -4.20
CA LEU A 510 -23.00 21.57 -2.97
C LEU A 510 -23.51 22.96 -2.59
N SER A 511 -22.68 24.00 -2.61
CA SER A 511 -23.13 25.36 -2.29
C SER A 511 -24.12 25.89 -3.34
N ARG A 512 -23.88 25.60 -4.62
CA ARG A 512 -24.79 26.00 -5.70
C ARG A 512 -26.16 25.33 -5.55
N SER A 513 -26.20 24.02 -5.36
CA SER A 513 -27.47 23.28 -5.21
C SER A 513 -28.23 23.64 -3.93
N ALA A 514 -27.53 23.97 -2.83
CA ALA A 514 -28.15 24.49 -1.62
C ALA A 514 -28.79 25.88 -1.82
N VAL A 515 -28.20 26.75 -2.66
CA VAL A 515 -28.72 28.10 -2.92
C VAL A 515 -29.84 28.10 -3.99
N GLU A 516 -29.72 27.29 -5.04
CA GLU A 516 -30.68 27.23 -6.14
C GLU A 516 -32.00 26.51 -5.80
N ASP A 517 -32.03 25.75 -4.68
CA ASP A 517 -33.12 24.95 -4.08
C ASP A 517 -34.37 24.77 -4.99
N PRO A 518 -34.41 23.69 -5.78
CA PRO A 518 -35.53 23.41 -6.66
C PRO A 518 -36.75 22.84 -5.93
N ASP A 519 -36.56 22.16 -4.79
CA ASP A 519 -37.65 21.43 -4.12
C ASP A 519 -38.53 22.34 -3.25
N LEU A 520 -38.04 23.49 -2.79
CA LEU A 520 -38.92 24.55 -2.27
C LEU A 520 -39.92 25.03 -3.34
N LYS A 521 -39.50 25.18 -4.60
CA LYS A 521 -40.38 25.56 -5.72
C LYS A 521 -41.37 24.45 -6.06
N ARG A 522 -40.95 23.19 -5.91
CA ARG A 522 -41.77 21.99 -6.14
C ARG A 522 -42.85 21.82 -5.06
N ARG A 523 -42.51 22.02 -3.78
CA ARG A 523 -43.48 22.04 -2.67
C ARG A 523 -44.47 23.20 -2.80
N GLN A 524 -44.01 24.41 -3.13
CA GLN A 524 -44.88 25.58 -3.32
C GLN A 524 -45.85 25.46 -4.51
N THR A 525 -45.62 24.54 -5.46
CA THR A 525 -46.52 24.31 -6.60
C THR A 525 -47.47 23.12 -6.41
N GLN A 526 -47.13 22.14 -5.55
CA GLN A 526 -48.02 21.04 -5.21
C GLN A 526 -48.85 21.33 -3.95
N LYS A 527 -50.03 21.93 -4.12
CA LYS A 527 -51.06 21.99 -3.08
C LYS A 527 -51.68 20.61 -2.82
N GLY A 528 -50.96 19.72 -2.14
CA GLY A 528 -51.47 18.39 -1.80
C GLY A 528 -50.50 17.49 -1.02
N GLY A 529 -50.76 17.35 0.28
CA GLY A 529 -50.55 16.12 1.05
C GLY A 529 -49.19 15.43 1.02
N GLY A 530 -48.28 15.84 1.91
CA GLY A 530 -47.08 15.08 2.23
C GLY A 530 -46.52 15.46 3.60
N ALA A 531 -46.78 14.66 4.64
CA ALA A 531 -46.22 14.89 5.96
C ALA A 531 -44.72 14.52 5.98
N VAL A 532 -43.87 15.49 6.30
CA VAL A 532 -42.42 15.27 6.42
C VAL A 532 -42.15 14.64 7.78
N ASN A 533 -41.93 13.32 7.80
CA ASN A 533 -41.62 12.56 9.02
C ASN A 533 -40.17 12.82 9.49
N ALA A 534 -39.92 14.02 10.03
CA ALA A 534 -38.71 14.34 10.76
C ALA A 534 -38.68 13.57 12.09
N SER A 535 -38.15 12.34 12.08
CA SER A 535 -38.03 11.50 13.29
C SER A 535 -37.01 12.12 14.28
N PRO A 536 -37.42 12.52 15.49
CA PRO A 536 -36.57 13.27 16.40
C PRO A 536 -35.65 12.36 17.22
N ASN A 537 -34.66 11.74 16.55
CA ASN A 537 -33.62 10.97 17.25
C ASN A 537 -32.73 11.93 18.07
N GLY A 538 -32.86 11.84 19.40
CA GLY A 538 -32.51 12.94 20.29
C GLY A 538 -31.02 13.10 20.59
N LYS A 539 -30.49 14.29 20.27
CA LYS A 539 -29.43 14.99 21.02
C LYS A 539 -29.63 16.50 20.88
N ARG A 540 -29.47 17.25 21.99
CA ARG A 540 -29.43 18.73 22.09
C ARG A 540 -30.28 19.50 21.05
N LYS A 541 -31.60 19.30 21.09
CA LYS A 541 -32.56 20.19 20.44
C LYS A 541 -32.47 21.57 21.11
N LEU A 542 -31.97 22.57 20.39
CA LEU A 542 -31.79 23.93 20.91
C LEU A 542 -33.16 24.56 21.20
N THR A 543 -33.46 24.80 22.47
CA THR A 543 -34.83 25.12 22.91
C THR A 543 -35.00 26.63 23.11
N PHE A 544 -35.22 27.36 22.01
CA PHE A 544 -35.44 28.81 22.01
C PHE A 544 -36.79 29.16 22.65
N SER A 545 -36.79 29.46 23.95
CA SER A 545 -38.00 29.69 24.76
C SER A 545 -38.10 31.12 25.29
N VAL A 546 -39.33 31.59 25.50
CA VAL A 546 -39.65 32.83 26.23
C VAL A 546 -40.66 32.46 27.32
N LYS A 547 -40.75 33.25 28.40
CA LYS A 547 -41.36 32.83 29.67
C LYS A 547 -42.84 32.43 29.57
N LYS A 548 -43.63 32.99 28.64
CA LYS A 548 -45.00 32.51 28.36
C LYS A 548 -45.06 31.32 27.38
N LEU A 549 -44.09 31.14 26.49
CA LEU A 549 -44.17 30.24 25.33
C LEU A 549 -43.86 28.76 25.66
N ARG A 550 -44.10 28.31 26.89
CA ARG A 550 -43.77 26.94 27.33
C ARG A 550 -44.91 25.95 27.04
N LYS A 551 -44.59 24.92 26.23
CA LYS A 551 -45.38 23.71 25.91
C LYS A 551 -46.55 23.87 24.91
N SER A 552 -46.24 24.29 23.68
CA SER A 552 -46.99 23.78 22.52
C SER A 552 -46.68 22.28 22.34
N LYS A 553 -47.57 21.41 22.82
CA LYS A 553 -47.47 19.96 22.62
C LYS A 553 -47.71 19.63 21.14
N ASP A 554 -46.78 18.90 20.53
CA ASP A 554 -46.95 18.10 19.29
C ASP A 554 -47.86 18.72 18.20
N VAL A 555 -47.62 19.99 17.85
CA VAL A 555 -48.21 20.59 16.65
C VAL A 555 -47.41 20.09 15.44
N PRO A 556 -48.02 19.39 14.47
CA PRO A 556 -47.30 18.96 13.27
C PRO A 556 -46.76 20.18 12.53
N VAL A 557 -45.46 20.17 12.20
CA VAL A 557 -44.83 21.23 11.43
C VAL A 557 -45.50 21.31 10.06
N ASN A 558 -46.19 22.43 9.80
CA ASN A 558 -46.79 22.68 8.49
C ASN A 558 -45.67 22.84 7.44
N PRO A 559 -45.62 22.02 6.37
CA PRO A 559 -44.58 22.14 5.34
C PRO A 559 -44.49 23.53 4.71
N ASP A 560 -45.59 24.29 4.66
CA ASP A 560 -45.64 25.66 4.13
C ASP A 560 -44.84 26.69 4.97
N GLU A 561 -44.46 26.36 6.21
CA GLU A 561 -43.69 27.26 7.07
C GLU A 561 -42.16 27.11 6.96
N LEU A 562 -41.67 26.05 6.31
CA LEU A 562 -40.22 25.79 6.16
C LEU A 562 -39.61 26.61 5.02
N ARG A 563 -38.52 27.32 5.30
CA ARG A 563 -37.89 28.29 4.36
C ARG A 563 -36.63 27.80 3.66
N PHE A 564 -36.16 26.61 4.02
CA PHE A 564 -35.05 25.90 3.41
C PHE A 564 -35.28 24.38 3.52
N SER A 565 -34.63 23.61 2.67
CA SER A 565 -34.61 22.15 2.71
C SER A 565 -33.72 21.63 3.86
N PRO A 566 -34.14 20.63 4.66
CA PRO A 566 -33.24 19.84 5.53
C PRO A 566 -31.95 19.40 4.82
N GLU A 567 -32.08 19.03 3.56
CA GLU A 567 -31.04 18.62 2.63
C GLU A 567 -29.97 19.72 2.42
N ALA A 568 -30.32 21.01 2.50
CA ALA A 568 -29.36 22.11 2.46
C ALA A 568 -28.49 22.21 3.73
N CYS A 569 -29.02 21.78 4.89
CA CYS A 569 -28.23 21.70 6.13
C CYS A 569 -27.23 20.54 6.07
N VAL A 570 -27.64 19.39 5.52
CA VAL A 570 -26.75 18.23 5.32
C VAL A 570 -25.63 18.55 4.32
N ARG A 571 -25.93 19.25 3.23
CA ARG A 571 -24.90 19.76 2.29
C ARG A 571 -23.87 20.67 2.96
N LEU A 572 -24.27 21.46 3.96
CA LEU A 572 -23.34 22.28 4.76
C LEU A 572 -22.48 21.41 5.70
N ASN A 573 -23.07 20.39 6.34
CA ASN A 573 -22.31 19.44 7.16
C ASN A 573 -21.29 18.64 6.33
N ASN A 574 -21.60 18.28 5.09
CA ASN A 574 -20.67 17.59 4.19
C ASN A 574 -19.42 18.43 3.88
N ILE A 575 -19.57 19.76 3.76
CA ILE A 575 -18.44 20.69 3.53
C ILE A 575 -17.61 20.86 4.82
N ASP A 576 -18.25 20.89 5.99
CA ASP A 576 -17.52 20.95 7.27
C ASP A 576 -16.71 19.65 7.50
N GLU A 577 -17.36 18.49 7.35
CA GLU A 577 -16.76 17.16 7.48
C GLU A 577 -15.66 16.90 6.44
N MET A 578 -15.73 17.50 5.25
CA MET A 578 -14.67 17.42 4.24
C MET A 578 -13.31 17.85 4.80
N LYS A 579 -13.26 18.87 5.68
CA LYS A 579 -12.02 19.32 6.34
C LYS A 579 -11.51 18.29 7.33
N ASN A 580 -12.40 17.67 8.11
CA ASN A 580 -12.07 16.61 9.05
C ASN A 580 -11.50 15.39 8.32
N ARG A 581 -12.07 15.04 7.16
CA ARG A 581 -11.66 13.91 6.32
C ARG A 581 -10.36 14.19 5.56
N MET A 582 -10.16 15.42 5.06
CA MET A 582 -8.88 15.82 4.46
C MET A 582 -7.72 15.66 5.44
N ALA A 583 -7.90 16.06 6.71
CA ALA A 583 -6.92 15.84 7.78
C ALA A 583 -6.76 14.37 8.23
N GLN A 584 -7.60 13.44 7.75
CA GLN A 584 -7.52 12.00 8.02
C GLN A 584 -6.89 11.19 6.87
N LEU A 585 -6.78 11.76 5.66
CA LEU A 585 -6.11 11.10 4.54
C LEU A 585 -4.65 10.79 4.87
N ARG A 586 -4.20 9.62 4.41
CA ARG A 586 -2.83 9.13 4.62
C ARG A 586 -2.14 9.01 3.26
N PRO A 587 -1.52 10.09 2.75
CA PRO A 587 -0.70 9.99 1.55
C PRO A 587 0.53 9.11 1.82
N PRO A 588 1.09 8.44 0.79
CA PRO A 588 2.38 7.79 0.91
C PRO A 588 3.44 8.86 1.24
N ASN A 589 4.25 8.62 2.27
CA ASN A 589 5.39 9.47 2.59
C ASN A 589 6.66 8.85 1.97
N PRO A 590 7.13 9.32 0.80
CA PRO A 590 8.33 8.76 0.17
C PRO A 590 9.56 9.03 1.06
N PRO A 591 10.56 8.13 1.05
CA PRO A 591 11.79 8.35 1.82
C PRO A 591 12.48 9.63 1.35
N PRO A 592 13.17 10.36 2.26
CA PRO A 592 13.95 11.52 1.86
C PRO A 592 15.03 11.11 0.85
N PRO A 593 15.34 11.94 -0.16
CA PRO A 593 16.36 11.61 -1.15
C PRO A 593 17.70 11.34 -0.46
N ALA A 594 18.38 10.27 -0.86
CA ALA A 594 19.64 9.89 -0.27
C ALA A 594 20.70 10.97 -0.55
N TYR A 595 21.19 11.62 0.51
CA TYR A 595 22.28 12.58 0.40
C TYR A 595 23.59 11.85 0.05
N SER A 596 24.05 11.98 -1.19
CA SER A 596 25.35 11.50 -1.63
C SER A 596 26.46 12.10 -0.74
N THR A 597 27.32 11.24 -0.20
CA THR A 597 28.41 11.64 0.72
C THR A 597 29.64 12.21 0.01
N ASP A 598 29.65 12.23 -1.32
CA ASP A 598 30.72 12.85 -2.11
C ASP A 598 30.55 14.38 -2.16
N GLY A 599 31.65 15.10 -1.91
CA GLY A 599 31.69 16.55 -1.70
C GLY A 599 31.50 17.42 -2.96
N HIS A 600 30.55 17.07 -3.83
CA HIS A 600 30.05 17.94 -4.90
C HIS A 600 28.54 18.03 -4.75
N GLN A 601 28.03 19.17 -4.26
CA GLN A 601 26.60 19.46 -4.29
C GLN A 601 26.13 19.50 -5.75
N PRO A 602 25.25 18.60 -6.20
CA PRO A 602 24.49 18.85 -7.40
C PRO A 602 23.51 19.97 -7.04
N SER A 603 23.40 21.00 -7.88
CA SER A 603 22.42 22.08 -7.68
C SER A 603 20.99 21.66 -8.06
N THR A 604 20.63 20.40 -7.78
CA THR A 604 19.25 19.88 -7.81
C THR A 604 18.49 20.37 -6.59
N SER A 605 18.22 21.68 -6.56
CA SER A 605 17.14 22.21 -5.73
C SER A 605 15.88 21.39 -6.04
N VAL A 606 15.24 20.84 -4.99
CA VAL A 606 13.88 20.30 -5.10
C VAL A 606 13.05 21.31 -5.88
N PRO A 607 12.37 20.92 -6.98
CA PRO A 607 11.71 21.88 -7.86
C PRO A 607 10.74 22.72 -7.03
N LYS A 608 11.02 24.03 -6.94
CA LYS A 608 10.18 24.97 -6.19
C LYS A 608 8.73 24.81 -6.63
N ARG A 609 7.80 24.88 -5.67
CA ARG A 609 6.37 24.82 -6.03
C ARG A 609 6.08 25.95 -7.00
N LYS A 610 5.50 25.58 -8.15
CA LYS A 610 5.02 26.53 -9.15
C LYS A 610 3.85 27.37 -8.63
N THR A 611 3.36 27.12 -7.41
CA THR A 611 2.21 27.74 -6.76
C THR A 611 2.51 28.05 -5.28
N ARG A 612 1.95 29.16 -4.81
CA ARG A 612 2.01 29.69 -3.44
C ARG A 612 0.59 29.89 -2.90
N LEU A 613 0.43 29.83 -1.58
CA LEU A 613 -0.84 30.03 -0.89
C LEU A 613 -0.75 31.28 -0.03
N LEU A 614 -1.33 32.38 -0.52
CA LEU A 614 -1.23 33.70 0.11
C LEU A 614 -2.50 34.04 0.86
N ARG A 615 -2.38 34.24 2.18
CA ARG A 615 -3.37 34.93 3.00
C ARG A 615 -3.25 36.42 2.72
N ILE A 616 -4.29 37.01 2.12
CA ILE A 616 -4.35 38.43 1.79
C ILE A 616 -5.45 39.09 2.63
N THR A 617 -5.07 39.94 3.58
CA THR A 617 -6.00 40.68 4.43
C THR A 617 -6.14 42.11 3.93
N ILE A 618 -7.36 42.48 3.52
CA ILE A 618 -7.69 43.87 3.18
C ILE A 618 -8.29 44.51 4.44
N SER A 619 -7.46 45.22 5.19
CA SER A 619 -7.85 45.87 6.45
C SER A 619 -8.65 47.14 6.16
N GLU A 620 -8.03 48.18 5.60
CA GLU A 620 -8.70 49.45 5.33
C GLU A 620 -8.25 50.19 4.06
N ALA A 621 -9.18 50.92 3.45
CA ALA A 621 -8.89 52.01 2.52
C ALA A 621 -9.01 53.36 3.22
N HIS A 622 -8.20 54.33 2.78
CA HIS A 622 -8.18 55.71 3.29
C HIS A 622 -8.11 56.75 2.17
N ASN A 623 -8.55 57.97 2.48
CA ASN A 623 -8.57 59.15 1.61
C ASN A 623 -9.29 58.97 0.25
N LEU A 624 -10.24 58.02 0.15
CA LEU A 624 -10.90 57.71 -1.12
C LEU A 624 -11.71 58.89 -1.66
N ASN A 625 -11.47 59.24 -2.94
CA ASN A 625 -12.24 60.28 -3.64
C ASN A 625 -13.70 59.86 -3.86
N ILE A 626 -14.63 60.64 -3.32
CA ILE A 626 -16.08 60.36 -3.37
C ILE A 626 -16.73 61.03 -4.59
N SER A 627 -16.97 60.26 -5.64
CA SER A 627 -17.92 60.61 -6.70
C SER A 627 -19.36 60.54 -6.17
N ARG A 628 -20.21 61.54 -6.46
CA ARG A 628 -21.66 61.41 -6.20
C ARG A 628 -22.27 60.36 -7.14
N PRO A 629 -23.24 59.53 -6.71
CA PRO A 629 -24.04 59.64 -5.48
C PRO A 629 -23.66 58.67 -4.33
N TYR A 630 -24.12 59.01 -3.12
CA TYR A 630 -23.95 58.21 -1.89
C TYR A 630 -24.69 56.85 -1.87
N THR A 631 -25.43 56.51 -2.93
CA THR A 631 -26.09 55.21 -3.10
C THR A 631 -25.16 54.12 -3.63
N THR A 632 -23.95 54.49 -4.08
CA THR A 632 -22.96 53.54 -4.59
C THR A 632 -22.26 52.78 -3.47
N ARG A 633 -21.77 51.58 -3.82
CA ARG A 633 -21.00 50.72 -2.93
C ARG A 633 -19.59 50.54 -3.47
N LEU A 634 -18.60 50.52 -2.59
CA LEU A 634 -17.22 50.20 -2.92
C LEU A 634 -16.86 48.80 -2.43
N PHE A 635 -16.12 48.07 -3.26
CA PHE A 635 -15.40 46.86 -2.87
C PHE A 635 -14.02 46.87 -3.52
N CYS A 636 -13.03 46.30 -2.85
CA CYS A 636 -11.78 45.92 -3.47
C CYS A 636 -11.88 44.52 -4.09
N LYS A 637 -11.28 44.34 -5.28
CA LYS A 637 -11.10 43.09 -6.02
C LYS A 637 -9.61 42.83 -6.22
N ILE A 638 -9.17 41.61 -5.90
CA ILE A 638 -7.80 41.13 -6.07
C ILE A 638 -7.71 40.35 -7.40
N THR A 639 -6.68 40.61 -8.19
CA THR A 639 -6.40 39.92 -9.47
C THR A 639 -4.94 39.53 -9.61
N ALA A 640 -4.68 38.37 -10.21
CA ALA A 640 -3.37 38.03 -10.73
C ALA A 640 -3.19 38.54 -12.17
N PRO A 641 -1.97 38.95 -12.57
CA PRO A 641 -1.66 39.26 -13.97
C PRO A 641 -1.96 38.07 -14.88
N ALA A 642 -2.57 38.34 -16.03
CA ALA A 642 -2.79 37.33 -17.07
C ALA A 642 -2.67 37.98 -18.45
N ILE A 643 -2.23 37.20 -19.45
CA ILE A 643 -1.95 37.67 -20.82
C ILE A 643 -3.18 38.32 -21.48
N SER A 644 -4.39 38.00 -21.03
CA SER A 644 -5.59 38.78 -21.25
C SER A 644 -6.52 38.77 -20.02
N GLY A 645 -7.13 39.91 -19.71
CA GLY A 645 -8.26 40.04 -18.77
C GLY A 645 -7.97 40.07 -17.26
N GLY A 646 -6.90 39.43 -16.78
CA GLY A 646 -6.54 39.35 -15.35
C GLY A 646 -7.39 38.37 -14.55
N ARG A 647 -6.77 37.37 -13.90
CA ARG A 647 -7.49 36.33 -13.16
C ARG A 647 -7.96 36.88 -11.81
N GLU A 648 -9.27 36.96 -11.60
CA GLU A 648 -9.81 37.34 -10.28
C GLU A 648 -9.48 36.28 -9.23
N LEU A 649 -8.87 36.70 -8.12
CA LEU A 649 -8.53 35.84 -6.99
C LEU A 649 -9.58 35.93 -5.89
N ALA A 650 -10.03 37.15 -5.56
CA ALA A 650 -11.04 37.40 -4.54
C ALA A 650 -11.68 38.79 -4.68
N ARG A 651 -12.79 39.01 -3.96
CA ARG A 651 -13.41 40.33 -3.77
C ARG A 651 -13.99 40.48 -2.35
N THR A 652 -13.93 41.69 -1.83
CA THR A 652 -14.52 42.09 -0.55
C THR A 652 -16.03 42.31 -0.64
N LYS A 653 -16.72 42.36 0.51
CA LYS A 653 -18.14 42.72 0.57
C LYS A 653 -18.35 44.17 0.11
N PRO A 654 -19.40 44.47 -0.69
CA PRO A 654 -19.67 45.82 -1.16
C PRO A 654 -20.26 46.68 -0.03
N LEU A 655 -19.39 47.48 0.60
CA LEU A 655 -19.70 48.45 1.65
C LEU A 655 -20.13 49.79 1.04
N ARG A 656 -20.81 50.65 1.80
CA ARG A 656 -21.20 51.98 1.29
C ARG A 656 -19.98 52.87 1.12
N GLN A 657 -19.98 53.68 0.06
CA GLN A 657 -18.90 54.63 -0.21
C GLN A 657 -18.68 55.60 0.96
N ARG A 658 -17.45 55.59 1.48
CA ARG A 658 -16.89 56.46 2.53
C ARG A 658 -15.43 56.78 2.13
N PRO A 659 -14.77 57.81 2.69
CA PRO A 659 -13.38 58.11 2.37
C PRO A 659 -12.41 57.16 3.09
N THR A 660 -12.80 56.69 4.28
CA THR A 660 -12.23 55.54 4.95
C THR A 660 -13.22 54.37 4.91
N ILE A 661 -12.75 53.19 4.52
CA ILE A 661 -13.54 51.96 4.51
C ILE A 661 -12.70 50.85 5.13
N ARG A 662 -13.08 50.37 6.31
CA ARG A 662 -12.54 49.14 6.86
C ARG A 662 -13.36 47.96 6.36
N TRP A 663 -12.71 46.98 5.75
CA TRP A 663 -13.30 45.68 5.44
C TRP A 663 -12.93 44.66 6.51
N GLY A 664 -11.65 44.60 6.89
CA GLY A 664 -11.14 43.54 7.79
C GLY A 664 -11.33 42.14 7.20
N GLU A 665 -11.34 42.03 5.87
CA GLU A 665 -11.64 40.78 5.16
C GLU A 665 -10.33 40.10 4.72
N THR A 666 -10.10 38.90 5.26
CA THR A 666 -9.02 38.01 4.88
C THR A 666 -9.47 37.00 3.83
N PHE A 667 -8.71 36.91 2.75
CA PHE A 667 -8.86 35.92 1.68
C PHE A 667 -7.65 35.00 1.68
N CYS A 668 -7.80 33.81 1.10
CA CYS A 668 -6.67 32.93 0.82
C CYS A 668 -6.66 32.60 -0.67
N CYS A 669 -5.52 32.85 -1.31
CA CYS A 669 -5.40 32.97 -2.75
C CYS A 669 -4.27 32.07 -3.25
N VAL A 670 -4.60 31.09 -4.09
CA VAL A 670 -3.61 30.28 -4.82
C VAL A 670 -3.12 31.07 -6.03
N VAL A 671 -1.82 31.35 -6.06
CA VAL A 671 -1.14 32.08 -7.15
C VAL A 671 0.05 31.28 -7.63
N THR A 672 0.36 31.34 -8.92
CA THR A 672 1.61 30.76 -9.44
C THR A 672 2.82 31.61 -9.04
N GLU A 673 4.02 31.02 -9.01
CA GLU A 673 5.26 31.76 -8.71
C GLU A 673 5.46 32.93 -9.69
N ARG A 674 5.05 32.77 -10.97
CA ARG A 674 5.01 33.86 -11.96
C ARG A 674 3.97 34.94 -11.65
N GLU A 675 2.73 34.57 -11.33
CA GLU A 675 1.68 35.55 -10.96
C GLU A 675 2.08 36.37 -9.72
N PHE A 676 2.88 35.80 -8.82
CA PHE A 676 3.44 36.48 -7.65
C PHE A 676 4.65 37.37 -8.00
N GLU A 677 5.58 36.88 -8.84
CA GLU A 677 6.72 37.64 -9.35
C GLU A 677 6.31 38.82 -10.25
N ASP A 678 5.24 38.70 -11.04
CA ASP A 678 4.73 39.79 -11.89
C ASP A 678 4.00 40.88 -11.08
N GLY A 679 3.47 40.54 -9.89
CA GLY A 679 2.85 41.46 -8.93
C GLY A 679 1.32 41.51 -9.02
N LEU A 680 0.65 41.08 -7.96
CA LEU A 680 -0.82 41.07 -7.87
C LEU A 680 -1.42 42.48 -8.00
N SER A 681 -2.63 42.59 -8.52
CA SER A 681 -3.34 43.86 -8.72
C SER A 681 -4.56 43.97 -7.81
N LEU A 682 -4.77 45.18 -7.28
CA LEU A 682 -5.91 45.55 -6.44
C LEU A 682 -6.72 46.60 -7.19
N HIS A 683 -7.98 46.28 -7.47
CA HIS A 683 -8.94 47.15 -8.14
C HIS A 683 -9.99 47.63 -7.13
N LEU A 684 -10.13 48.94 -6.97
CA LEU A 684 -11.25 49.51 -6.22
C LEU A 684 -12.43 49.70 -7.18
N VAL A 685 -13.55 49.04 -6.90
CA VAL A 685 -14.70 48.96 -7.80
C VAL A 685 -15.93 49.60 -7.16
N GLN A 686 -16.58 50.50 -7.91
CA GLN A 686 -17.83 51.16 -7.55
C GLN A 686 -19.00 50.44 -8.21
N SER A 687 -19.78 49.74 -7.38
CA SER A 687 -21.06 49.14 -7.77
C SER A 687 -22.16 50.19 -7.63
N VAL A 688 -22.80 50.52 -8.75
CA VAL A 688 -23.86 51.52 -8.87
C VAL A 688 -25.19 50.78 -9.09
N PRO A 689 -26.14 50.81 -8.12
CA PRO A 689 -27.42 50.12 -8.26
C PRO A 689 -28.15 50.51 -9.55
N GLY A 690 -28.42 49.52 -10.41
CA GLY A 690 -29.08 49.70 -11.70
C GLY A 690 -28.23 50.30 -12.83
N LYS A 691 -26.93 50.56 -12.63
CA LYS A 691 -26.01 51.01 -13.70
C LYS A 691 -24.79 50.11 -13.91
N GLY A 692 -24.40 49.28 -12.94
CA GLY A 692 -23.33 48.30 -13.08
C GLY A 692 -22.11 48.58 -12.20
N GLU A 693 -21.00 47.89 -12.48
CA GLU A 693 -19.75 47.98 -11.73
C GLU A 693 -18.67 48.70 -12.55
N TYR A 694 -17.98 49.66 -11.94
CA TYR A 694 -16.94 50.48 -12.59
C TYR A 694 -15.67 50.50 -11.74
N VAL A 695 -14.50 50.30 -12.35
CA VAL A 695 -13.21 50.44 -11.65
C VAL A 695 -12.94 51.93 -11.41
N VAL A 696 -12.87 52.34 -10.14
CA VAL A 696 -12.55 53.72 -9.70
C VAL A 696 -11.06 54.00 -9.85
N GLY A 697 -10.24 52.97 -9.61
CA GLY A 697 -8.81 52.98 -9.79
C GLY A 697 -8.23 51.60 -9.45
N TYR A 698 -6.96 51.41 -9.78
CA TYR A 698 -6.25 50.15 -9.57
C TYR A 698 -4.77 50.43 -9.27
N CYS A 699 -4.11 49.47 -8.63
CA CYS A 699 -2.68 49.51 -8.39
C CYS A 699 -2.12 48.08 -8.31
N SER A 700 -0.82 47.91 -8.55
CA SER A 700 -0.12 46.63 -8.41
C SER A 700 0.65 46.61 -7.08
N MET A 701 0.45 45.55 -6.30
CA MET A 701 1.35 45.17 -5.23
C MET A 701 2.68 44.79 -5.88
N GLY A 702 3.74 45.50 -5.50
CA GLY A 702 5.06 45.33 -6.11
C GLY A 702 5.53 43.88 -6.07
N ARG A 703 6.19 43.45 -7.16
CA ARG A 703 6.72 42.10 -7.41
C ARG A 703 7.16 41.36 -6.15
N GLY A 704 6.55 40.21 -5.87
CA GLY A 704 6.96 39.28 -4.81
C GLY A 704 6.92 39.82 -3.37
N ARG A 705 6.14 40.88 -3.06
CA ARG A 705 6.04 41.42 -1.70
C ARG A 705 5.19 40.55 -0.76
N LEU A 706 5.68 40.39 0.46
CA LEU A 706 4.98 39.85 1.63
C LEU A 706 4.99 40.91 2.76
N GLY A 707 4.10 40.72 3.74
CA GLY A 707 3.85 41.64 4.85
C GLY A 707 2.86 42.76 4.49
N GLU A 708 2.81 43.77 5.35
CA GLU A 708 1.90 44.91 5.24
C GLU A 708 2.36 45.93 4.19
N VAL A 709 1.45 46.32 3.29
CA VAL A 709 1.71 47.21 2.15
C VAL A 709 0.61 48.26 2.01
N GLU A 710 0.98 49.54 2.06
CA GLU A 710 0.11 50.64 1.62
C GLU A 710 0.09 50.72 0.09
N VAL A 711 -1.04 50.37 -0.52
CA VAL A 711 -1.25 50.30 -1.97
C VAL A 711 -2.01 51.53 -2.45
N ARG A 712 -1.29 52.50 -3.02
CA ARG A 712 -1.86 53.78 -3.48
C ARG A 712 -2.61 53.65 -4.80
N ILE A 713 -3.87 54.06 -4.81
CA ILE A 713 -4.76 54.02 -5.99
C ILE A 713 -4.70 55.32 -6.80
N GLY A 714 -4.33 56.44 -6.17
CA GLY A 714 -4.14 57.72 -6.85
C GLY A 714 -4.25 58.92 -5.92
N GLY A 715 -3.37 59.91 -6.13
CA GLY A 715 -3.23 61.05 -5.21
C GLY A 715 -2.86 60.57 -3.81
N SER A 716 -3.64 60.99 -2.81
CA SER A 716 -3.51 60.57 -1.40
C SER A 716 -4.29 59.30 -1.05
N SER A 717 -4.99 58.66 -2.01
CA SER A 717 -5.86 57.50 -1.77
C SER A 717 -5.04 56.21 -1.69
N GLY A 718 -5.23 55.42 -0.63
CA GLY A 718 -4.54 54.14 -0.42
C GLY A 718 -5.45 53.03 0.13
N ILE A 719 -4.99 51.78 -0.01
CA ILE A 719 -5.51 50.60 0.70
C ILE A 719 -4.36 49.92 1.42
N LEU A 720 -4.52 49.70 2.73
CA LEU A 720 -3.65 48.89 3.55
C LEU A 720 -3.99 47.41 3.31
N VAL A 721 -3.00 46.64 2.86
CA VAL A 721 -3.15 45.19 2.56
C VAL A 721 -1.97 44.44 3.16
N ASP A 722 -2.26 43.42 3.97
CA ASP A 722 -1.28 42.47 4.49
C ASP A 722 -1.27 41.19 3.65
N VAL A 723 -0.08 40.68 3.32
CA VAL A 723 0.13 39.53 2.44
C VAL A 723 1.08 38.53 3.12
N VAL A 724 0.53 37.47 3.68
CA VAL A 724 1.28 36.42 4.39
C VAL A 724 1.24 35.13 3.58
N GLU A 725 2.39 34.47 3.42
CA GLU A 725 2.44 33.12 2.85
C GLU A 725 2.16 32.09 3.96
N GLU A 726 1.14 31.24 3.75
CA GLU A 726 0.59 30.39 4.82
C GLU A 726 1.46 29.17 5.16
N VAL A 727 2.12 28.56 4.15
CA VAL A 727 2.71 27.22 4.27
C VAL A 727 4.01 27.07 3.47
N ASP A 728 5.15 27.14 4.16
CA ASP A 728 6.46 26.62 3.68
C ASP A 728 6.55 25.08 3.75
N GLY A 729 5.56 24.41 4.35
CA GLY A 729 5.54 22.98 4.64
C GLY A 729 5.36 22.03 3.45
N GLY A 730 5.08 20.77 3.75
CA GLY A 730 4.85 19.68 2.80
C GLY A 730 3.64 19.88 1.87
N SER A 731 3.62 19.13 0.78
CA SER A 731 2.65 19.36 -0.32
C SER A 731 1.23 18.99 0.11
N PHE A 732 1.10 18.04 1.04
CA PHE A 732 -0.15 17.70 1.69
C PHE A 732 -0.64 18.81 2.65
N GLU A 733 0.23 19.40 3.48
CA GLU A 733 -0.17 20.55 4.33
C GLU A 733 -0.68 21.73 3.50
N PHE A 734 0.02 22.09 2.43
CA PHE A 734 -0.38 23.15 1.50
C PHE A 734 -1.80 22.93 0.94
N LEU A 735 -2.10 21.69 0.52
CA LEU A 735 -3.42 21.33 -0.03
C LEU A 735 -4.51 21.25 1.05
N ASN A 736 -4.16 20.82 2.27
CA ASN A 736 -5.07 20.80 3.40
C ASN A 736 -5.50 22.23 3.80
N GLU A 737 -4.58 23.19 3.85
CA GLU A 737 -4.93 24.61 4.08
C GLU A 737 -5.75 25.18 2.93
N ARG A 738 -5.35 24.97 1.67
CA ARG A 738 -6.13 25.39 0.47
C ARG A 738 -7.59 24.92 0.55
N LEU A 739 -7.80 23.63 0.84
CA LEU A 739 -9.15 23.05 0.91
C LEU A 739 -9.95 23.51 2.14
N ARG A 740 -9.30 23.79 3.27
CA ARG A 740 -9.93 24.40 4.44
C ARG A 740 -10.49 25.79 4.11
N TRP A 741 -9.71 26.61 3.42
CA TRP A 741 -10.14 27.94 2.98
C TRP A 741 -11.29 27.88 1.98
N VAL A 742 -11.25 26.96 1.02
CA VAL A 742 -12.36 26.73 0.07
C VAL A 742 -13.64 26.32 0.82
N ALA A 743 -13.56 25.36 1.72
CA ALA A 743 -14.69 24.94 2.55
C ALA A 743 -15.32 26.14 3.30
N GLU A 744 -14.52 26.96 3.98
CA GLU A 744 -15.05 28.13 4.69
C GLU A 744 -15.71 29.19 3.77
N VAL A 745 -15.24 29.33 2.53
CA VAL A 745 -15.91 30.21 1.54
C VAL A 745 -17.29 29.66 1.17
N HIS A 746 -17.39 28.37 0.82
CA HIS A 746 -18.67 27.76 0.45
C HIS A 746 -19.64 27.64 1.65
N GLU A 747 -19.14 27.37 2.86
CA GLU A 747 -19.92 27.45 4.09
C GLU A 747 -20.52 28.84 4.30
N ARG A 748 -19.72 29.91 4.17
CA ARG A 748 -20.20 31.29 4.33
C ARG A 748 -21.33 31.59 3.35
N VAL A 749 -21.24 31.14 2.10
CA VAL A 749 -22.29 31.29 1.09
C VAL A 749 -23.61 30.61 1.52
N ILE A 750 -23.55 29.36 2.01
CA ILE A 750 -24.75 28.64 2.46
C ILE A 750 -25.32 29.26 3.75
N VAL A 751 -24.46 29.62 4.71
CA VAL A 751 -24.87 30.26 5.98
C VAL A 751 -25.57 31.60 5.74
N ASP A 752 -25.00 32.47 4.90
CA ASP A 752 -25.62 33.76 4.56
C ASP A 752 -26.94 33.54 3.80
N TYR A 753 -27.02 32.57 2.88
CA TYR A 753 -28.27 32.20 2.19
C TYR A 753 -29.37 31.74 3.15
N LEU A 754 -29.07 30.82 4.07
CA LEU A 754 -30.04 30.33 5.06
C LEU A 754 -30.53 31.46 5.98
N ALA A 755 -29.63 32.35 6.41
CA ALA A 755 -29.96 33.51 7.22
C ALA A 755 -30.80 34.55 6.46
N ASP A 756 -30.55 34.80 5.17
CA ASP A 756 -31.38 35.68 4.34
C ASP A 756 -32.77 35.08 4.06
N LYS A 757 -32.86 33.78 3.80
CA LYS A 757 -34.14 33.05 3.66
C LYS A 757 -34.99 33.11 4.92
N LEU A 758 -34.37 32.88 6.08
CA LEU A 758 -35.02 33.04 7.38
C LEU A 758 -35.46 34.48 7.63
N CYS A 759 -34.62 35.47 7.34
CA CYS A 759 -34.96 36.88 7.57
C CYS A 759 -36.04 37.42 6.62
N HIS A 760 -36.19 36.84 5.42
CA HIS A 760 -37.09 37.33 4.36
C HIS A 760 -38.52 37.57 4.88
N ASP A 761 -39.15 36.54 5.44
CA ASP A 761 -40.53 36.64 5.93
C ASP A 761 -40.64 37.34 7.28
N LEU A 762 -39.58 37.33 8.10
CA LEU A 762 -39.52 38.12 9.33
C LEU A 762 -39.53 39.63 9.04
N ARG A 763 -38.97 40.06 7.90
CA ARG A 763 -38.95 41.47 7.48
C ARG A 763 -40.36 42.05 7.37
N ASP A 764 -41.24 41.40 6.61
CA ASP A 764 -42.61 41.89 6.44
C ASP A 764 -43.52 41.56 7.64
N ARG A 765 -43.25 40.47 8.39
CA ARG A 765 -43.96 40.20 9.67
C ARG A 765 -43.63 41.28 10.72
N LEU A 766 -42.36 41.57 11.00
CA LEU A 766 -41.95 42.65 11.93
C LEU A 766 -42.48 44.02 11.51
N LYS A 767 -42.41 44.34 10.22
CA LYS A 767 -42.98 45.57 9.64
C LYS A 767 -44.49 45.66 9.83
N THR A 768 -45.21 44.54 9.73
CA THR A 768 -46.65 44.47 9.96
C THR A 768 -47.01 44.62 11.44
N LEU A 769 -46.29 43.94 12.35
CA LEU A 769 -46.47 44.10 13.80
C LEU A 769 -46.14 45.54 14.25
N SER A 770 -45.01 46.09 13.82
CA SER A 770 -44.62 47.49 14.04
C SER A 770 -45.68 48.50 13.52
N ASN A 771 -46.41 48.15 12.46
CA ASN A 771 -47.52 48.95 11.95
C ASN A 771 -48.83 48.83 12.76
N LYS A 772 -49.05 47.78 13.57
CA LYS A 772 -50.20 47.71 14.51
C LYS A 772 -50.17 48.88 15.52
N HIS A 773 -48.98 49.24 15.98
CA HIS A 773 -48.77 50.34 16.93
C HIS A 773 -48.73 51.74 16.29
N ARG A 774 -48.97 51.84 14.97
CA ARG A 774 -49.10 53.11 14.23
C ARG A 774 -50.49 53.73 14.46
N THR A 775 -50.76 54.15 15.70
CA THR A 775 -52.09 54.63 16.12
C THR A 775 -52.47 55.95 15.45
N ALA A 776 -53.52 55.92 14.62
CA ALA A 776 -54.28 57.12 14.29
C ALA A 776 -54.87 57.74 15.58
N PRO A 777 -55.03 59.08 15.67
CA PRO A 777 -55.16 59.77 16.96
C PRO A 777 -56.40 59.38 17.77
N MET A 778 -56.14 58.80 18.95
CA MET A 778 -56.89 58.85 20.22
C MET A 778 -58.41 58.52 20.26
N LYS A 779 -59.06 58.17 19.15
CA LYS A 779 -60.52 57.86 19.13
C LYS A 779 -60.92 56.64 19.98
N SER A 780 -60.09 55.60 20.06
CA SER A 780 -60.42 54.39 20.86
C SER A 780 -60.34 54.64 22.37
N PHE A 781 -59.33 55.37 22.83
CA PHE A 781 -59.15 55.67 24.26
C PHE A 781 -60.27 56.57 24.79
N MET A 782 -60.62 57.64 24.06
CA MET A 782 -61.76 58.48 24.41
C MET A 782 -63.09 57.70 24.46
N ASN A 783 -63.31 56.72 23.58
CA ASN A 783 -64.51 55.87 23.64
C ASN A 783 -64.53 54.91 24.85
N LYS A 784 -63.39 54.48 25.39
CA LYS A 784 -63.33 53.67 26.63
C LYS A 784 -63.45 54.50 27.91
N VAL A 785 -62.86 55.71 27.95
CA VAL A 785 -63.03 56.64 29.07
C VAL A 785 -64.48 57.13 29.15
N ARG A 786 -65.10 57.47 28.00
CA ARG A 786 -66.50 57.91 27.93
C ARG A 786 -67.54 56.80 28.16
N THR A 787 -67.12 55.58 28.47
CA THR A 787 -68.00 54.44 28.81
C THR A 787 -67.75 53.86 30.21
N SER A 788 -66.93 54.52 31.05
CA SER A 788 -66.59 54.06 32.39
C SER A 788 -67.13 54.92 33.56
N GLU A 789 -67.81 56.05 33.28
CA GLU A 789 -68.43 56.89 34.33
C GLU A 789 -69.71 56.31 34.96
N SER A 790 -70.23 55.19 34.47
CA SER A 790 -71.53 54.63 34.89
C SER A 790 -71.50 53.66 36.07
N ASN A 791 -70.33 53.23 36.56
CA ASN A 791 -70.19 52.16 37.56
C ASN A 791 -69.43 52.59 38.83
N ILE A 792 -69.70 53.79 39.36
CA ILE A 792 -69.24 54.22 40.69
C ILE A 792 -70.33 53.99 41.73
N THR A 793 -70.64 52.71 42.00
CA THR A 793 -71.29 52.23 43.25
C THR A 793 -70.93 50.75 43.44
N ASN A 794 -70.61 50.35 44.68
CA ASN A 794 -70.08 49.04 45.07
C ASN A 794 -68.67 48.79 44.46
N LEU A 795 -67.57 48.69 45.22
CA LEU A 795 -67.38 47.77 46.34
C LEU A 795 -66.38 48.33 47.38
N LEU A 796 -66.89 48.87 48.49
CA LEU A 796 -66.10 49.10 49.71
C LEU A 796 -66.16 47.86 50.62
N ARG A 797 -65.21 46.92 50.48
CA ARG A 797 -64.86 45.96 51.55
C ARG A 797 -63.49 45.30 51.33
N SER A 798 -62.53 45.60 52.21
CA SER A 798 -61.36 44.76 52.48
C SER A 798 -61.73 43.69 53.54
N PRO A 799 -60.92 42.63 53.75
CA PRO A 799 -59.74 42.78 54.64
C PRO A 799 -58.48 41.96 54.23
N SER A 800 -57.38 42.23 54.93
CA SER A 800 -56.12 41.47 55.01
C SER A 800 -56.10 40.64 56.33
N PRO A 801 -55.03 39.90 56.80
CA PRO A 801 -53.60 39.80 56.45
C PRO A 801 -53.24 38.44 55.77
N THR A 802 -52.15 37.65 55.94
CA THR A 802 -51.04 37.49 56.94
C THR A 802 -49.82 36.79 56.27
N PRO A 803 -48.55 36.88 56.78
CA PRO A 803 -47.35 36.75 55.92
C PRO A 803 -46.31 35.65 56.27
N SER A 804 -45.16 35.71 55.58
CA SER A 804 -43.78 35.27 55.97
C SER A 804 -43.31 33.83 55.57
N PRO A 805 -41.97 33.55 55.49
CA PRO A 805 -40.83 34.41 55.08
C PRO A 805 -39.74 33.73 54.20
N SER A 806 -38.77 34.55 53.72
CA SER A 806 -37.36 34.23 53.32
C SER A 806 -37.11 33.32 52.09
N SER A 807 -36.00 33.43 51.34
CA SER A 807 -34.88 34.39 51.28
C SER A 807 -34.32 34.41 49.85
N ALA A 808 -34.31 35.53 49.11
CA ALA A 808 -33.35 36.64 49.19
C ALA A 808 -31.95 36.35 48.61
N TYR A 809 -31.68 36.89 47.42
CA TYR A 809 -30.41 37.50 47.02
C TYR A 809 -30.73 38.73 46.15
N SER A 810 -29.99 39.82 46.31
CA SER A 810 -30.33 41.13 45.73
C SER A 810 -29.26 41.62 44.78
N SER A 811 -29.66 42.16 43.62
CA SER A 811 -28.85 43.08 42.82
C SER A 811 -29.45 44.49 42.93
N SER A 812 -28.59 45.48 43.16
CA SER A 812 -28.99 46.85 43.51
C SER A 812 -29.45 47.65 42.29
N SER A 813 -30.68 48.16 42.33
CA SER A 813 -31.22 49.07 41.33
C SER A 813 -30.78 50.53 41.60
N PHE A 814 -30.00 51.10 40.69
CA PHE A 814 -29.72 52.54 40.69
C PHE A 814 -30.85 53.27 39.93
N SER A 815 -31.75 53.94 40.66
CA SER A 815 -32.96 54.52 40.07
C SER A 815 -32.77 55.97 39.61
N SER A 816 -32.69 56.19 38.30
CA SER A 816 -32.91 57.51 37.67
C SER A 816 -34.18 57.45 36.82
N GLN A 817 -35.28 58.04 37.31
CA GLN A 817 -36.58 57.98 36.65
C GLN A 817 -36.63 58.89 35.40
N THR A 818 -36.90 58.31 34.23
CA THR A 818 -37.33 59.04 33.03
C THR A 818 -38.83 58.77 32.80
N PRO A 819 -39.72 59.78 32.86
CA PRO A 819 -41.18 59.57 32.88
C PRO A 819 -41.80 59.37 31.47
N HIS A 820 -41.19 58.52 30.63
CA HIS A 820 -41.60 58.28 29.24
C HIS A 820 -41.50 56.80 28.85
N LEU A 821 -42.44 55.97 29.32
CA LEU A 821 -42.56 54.56 28.90
C LEU A 821 -43.93 53.88 29.14
N SER A 822 -44.88 54.51 29.84
CA SER A 822 -46.13 53.89 30.33
C SER A 822 -47.23 53.69 29.27
N LEU A 823 -46.90 53.14 28.09
CA LEU A 823 -47.81 52.97 26.95
C LEU A 823 -47.88 51.55 26.38
N LEU A 824 -46.98 50.66 26.80
CA LEU A 824 -46.91 49.24 26.47
C LEU A 824 -46.30 48.48 27.66
N THR A 825 -46.71 47.23 27.85
CA THR A 825 -46.07 46.28 28.77
C THR A 825 -45.27 45.23 28.01
N ASP A 826 -44.22 44.69 28.62
CA ASP A 826 -43.40 43.58 28.12
C ASP A 826 -44.30 42.43 27.64
N ALA A 827 -45.33 42.14 28.43
CA ALA A 827 -46.32 41.10 28.19
C ALA A 827 -47.12 41.31 26.89
N GLU A 828 -47.54 42.54 26.57
CA GLU A 828 -48.22 42.84 25.30
C GLU A 828 -47.28 42.65 24.10
N VAL A 829 -46.00 43.00 24.23
CA VAL A 829 -45.01 42.87 23.14
C VAL A 829 -44.60 41.40 22.95
N GLU A 830 -44.48 40.62 24.03
CA GLU A 830 -44.29 39.16 23.97
C GLU A 830 -45.47 38.49 23.25
N ASP A 831 -46.71 38.86 23.57
CA ASP A 831 -47.91 38.29 22.93
C ASP A 831 -48.04 38.71 21.46
N ASP A 832 -47.66 39.94 21.09
CA ASP A 832 -47.63 40.40 19.69
C ASP A 832 -46.53 39.69 18.86
N LEU A 833 -45.41 39.31 19.49
CA LEU A 833 -44.30 38.60 18.84
C LEU A 833 -44.46 37.08 18.82
N ALA A 834 -45.27 36.48 19.71
CA ALA A 834 -45.41 35.02 19.82
C ALA A 834 -45.66 34.29 18.48
N PRO A 835 -46.52 34.76 17.54
CA PRO A 835 -46.71 34.10 16.24
C PRO A 835 -45.50 34.21 15.29
N LEU A 836 -44.60 35.17 15.53
CA LEU A 836 -43.32 35.28 14.83
C LEU A 836 -42.28 34.36 15.47
N LEU A 837 -42.18 34.36 16.80
CA LEU A 837 -41.25 33.52 17.55
C LEU A 837 -41.54 32.03 17.32
N GLN A 838 -42.80 31.63 17.23
CA GLN A 838 -43.20 30.26 16.88
C GLN A 838 -42.73 29.86 15.46
N HIS A 839 -42.90 30.75 14.46
CA HIS A 839 -42.45 30.51 13.08
C HIS A 839 -40.91 30.39 12.98
N VAL A 840 -40.19 31.22 13.75
CA VAL A 840 -38.73 31.12 13.87
C VAL A 840 -38.35 29.81 14.54
N ASN A 841 -38.95 29.47 15.69
CA ASN A 841 -38.65 28.23 16.41
C ASN A 841 -38.86 26.99 15.54
N VAL A 842 -39.97 26.88 14.80
CA VAL A 842 -40.22 25.76 13.87
C VAL A 842 -39.08 25.56 12.87
N ASN A 843 -38.54 26.64 12.30
CA ASN A 843 -37.41 26.55 11.38
C ASN A 843 -36.09 26.26 12.13
N LEU A 844 -35.88 26.84 13.33
CA LEU A 844 -34.70 26.57 14.15
C LEU A 844 -34.65 25.13 14.69
N GLU A 845 -35.79 24.49 14.95
CA GLU A 845 -35.85 23.09 15.37
C GLU A 845 -35.36 22.15 14.27
N VAL A 846 -35.73 22.39 13.01
CA VAL A 846 -35.16 21.63 11.87
C VAL A 846 -33.68 21.93 11.72
N LEU A 847 -33.32 23.22 11.68
CA LEU A 847 -31.94 23.71 11.55
C LEU A 847 -30.97 23.11 12.58
N THR A 848 -31.45 22.82 13.79
CA THR A 848 -30.64 22.32 14.91
C THR A 848 -30.75 20.80 15.11
N GLY A 849 -31.71 20.14 14.45
CA GLY A 849 -31.77 18.69 14.31
C GLY A 849 -31.00 18.14 13.09
N THR A 850 -30.72 18.97 12.07
CA THR A 850 -30.08 18.53 10.80
C THR A 850 -28.75 19.20 10.50
N MET A 851 -28.22 20.05 11.37
CA MET A 851 -26.92 20.73 11.19
C MET A 851 -26.06 20.62 12.44
N GLU A 852 -24.73 20.63 12.27
CA GLU A 852 -23.83 20.74 13.42
C GLU A 852 -24.04 22.06 14.19
N HIS A 853 -24.06 21.97 15.52
CA HIS A 853 -24.28 23.07 16.45
C HIS A 853 -23.44 24.34 16.16
N ARG A 854 -22.17 24.18 15.77
CA ARG A 854 -21.30 25.31 15.37
C ARG A 854 -21.89 26.11 14.19
N ASN A 855 -22.38 25.41 13.18
CA ASN A 855 -22.95 26.02 11.98
C ASN A 855 -24.37 26.52 12.20
N ALA A 856 -25.13 25.83 13.05
CA ALA A 856 -26.42 26.32 13.51
C ALA A 856 -26.28 27.71 14.17
N LEU A 857 -25.34 27.88 15.10
CA LEU A 857 -25.07 29.18 15.74
C LEU A 857 -24.58 30.25 14.74
N ARG A 858 -23.82 29.87 13.69
CA ARG A 858 -23.43 30.78 12.60
C ARG A 858 -24.67 31.31 11.84
N VAL A 859 -25.63 30.46 11.50
CA VAL A 859 -26.89 30.90 10.86
C VAL A 859 -27.74 31.75 11.80
N VAL A 860 -27.85 31.37 13.08
CA VAL A 860 -28.59 32.17 14.08
C VAL A 860 -27.97 33.56 14.26
N LYS A 861 -26.63 33.68 14.28
CA LYS A 861 -25.94 34.98 14.33
C LYS A 861 -26.20 35.80 13.07
N GLY A 862 -26.06 35.20 11.89
CA GLY A 862 -26.36 35.85 10.61
C GLY A 862 -27.82 36.30 10.50
N LEU A 863 -28.76 35.58 11.11
CA LEU A 863 -30.18 35.94 11.20
C LEU A 863 -30.41 37.13 12.16
N TRP A 864 -29.79 37.10 13.35
CA TRP A 864 -29.86 38.16 14.34
C TRP A 864 -29.37 39.50 13.77
N GLU A 865 -28.21 39.51 13.12
CA GLU A 865 -27.66 40.71 12.46
C GLU A 865 -28.62 41.28 11.41
N ARG A 866 -29.25 40.42 10.59
CA ARG A 866 -30.24 40.83 9.59
C ARG A 866 -31.54 41.37 10.21
N ILE A 867 -31.98 40.81 11.34
CA ILE A 867 -33.13 41.31 12.11
C ILE A 867 -32.86 42.71 12.66
N LEU A 868 -31.65 42.99 13.15
CA LEU A 868 -31.27 44.34 13.60
C LEU A 868 -31.32 45.36 12.46
N VAL A 869 -30.88 45.01 11.24
CA VAL A 869 -31.03 45.87 10.05
C VAL A 869 -32.50 46.18 9.75
N VAL A 870 -33.40 45.20 9.92
CA VAL A 870 -34.85 45.41 9.75
C VAL A 870 -35.42 46.35 10.81
N LEU A 871 -35.08 46.14 12.09
CA LEU A 871 -35.57 46.96 13.20
C LEU A 871 -35.06 48.41 13.12
N GLU A 872 -33.80 48.60 12.70
CA GLU A 872 -33.20 49.91 12.40
C GLU A 872 -34.01 50.65 11.32
N GLY A 873 -34.24 50.02 10.17
CA GLY A 873 -34.98 50.61 9.04
C GLY A 873 -36.47 50.86 9.29
N LEU A 874 -37.05 50.29 10.35
CA LEU A 874 -38.41 50.62 10.81
C LEU A 874 -38.46 51.93 11.62
N LEU A 875 -37.34 52.35 12.22
CA LEU A 875 -37.22 53.51 13.09
C LEU A 875 -36.67 54.75 12.38
N VAL A 876 -35.55 54.59 11.66
CA VAL A 876 -34.80 55.69 11.03
C VAL A 876 -34.54 55.42 9.54
N PRO A 877 -34.49 56.46 8.68
CA PRO A 877 -33.97 56.33 7.34
C PRO A 877 -32.46 56.09 7.37
N ASP A 878 -31.97 55.37 6.38
CA ASP A 878 -30.54 55.23 6.13
C ASP A 878 -29.89 56.58 5.80
N LEU A 879 -28.64 56.78 6.25
CA LEU A 879 -27.89 58.01 5.98
C LEU A 879 -27.74 58.30 4.47
N GLY A 880 -27.77 57.27 3.63
CA GLY A 880 -27.70 57.37 2.16
C GLY A 880 -29.01 57.37 1.36
N GLU A 881 -30.21 57.22 1.97
CA GLU A 881 -31.47 57.36 1.19
C GLU A 881 -31.74 58.84 0.85
N GLU A 882 -32.14 59.13 -0.39
CA GLU A 882 -32.54 60.47 -0.83
C GLU A 882 -34.04 60.73 -0.60
N ASP A 883 -34.34 61.98 -0.24
CA ASP A 883 -35.61 62.73 -0.35
C ASP A 883 -36.93 62.04 0.05
N ARG A 884 -36.86 60.98 0.86
CA ARG A 884 -37.96 60.55 1.72
C ARG A 884 -37.99 61.40 2.99
N GLU A 885 -38.98 62.29 3.09
CA GLU A 885 -39.41 62.87 4.36
C GLU A 885 -40.03 61.79 5.26
N VAL A 886 -39.18 61.00 5.91
CA VAL A 886 -39.62 60.00 6.88
C VAL A 886 -40.11 60.72 8.14
N LYS A 887 -41.43 60.95 8.22
CA LYS A 887 -42.06 61.47 9.44
C LYS A 887 -41.70 60.59 10.64
N ALA A 888 -41.46 61.26 11.77
CA ALA A 888 -41.14 60.64 13.05
C ALA A 888 -42.14 59.53 13.39
N LYS A 889 -41.66 58.37 13.83
CA LYS A 889 -42.53 57.30 14.33
C LYS A 889 -43.20 57.72 15.64
N GLU A 890 -44.37 57.17 15.87
CA GLU A 890 -45.17 57.36 17.09
C GLU A 890 -44.44 56.78 18.32
N GLU A 891 -44.58 57.40 19.48
CA GLU A 891 -43.91 56.98 20.72
C GLU A 891 -44.17 55.50 21.08
N ARG A 892 -45.43 55.06 20.95
CA ARG A 892 -45.82 53.65 21.15
C ARG A 892 -45.09 52.70 20.19
N ARG A 893 -44.82 53.12 18.95
CA ARG A 893 -44.11 52.32 17.95
C ARG A 893 -42.62 52.24 18.23
N VAL A 894 -42.00 53.31 18.73
CA VAL A 894 -40.58 53.31 19.14
C VAL A 894 -40.38 52.43 20.38
N ALA A 895 -41.28 52.54 21.37
CA ALA A 895 -41.28 51.67 22.55
C ALA A 895 -41.45 50.19 22.16
N TRP A 896 -42.36 49.86 21.24
CA TRP A 896 -42.50 48.50 20.71
C TRP A 896 -41.20 47.97 20.10
N CYS A 897 -40.52 48.77 19.26
CA CYS A 897 -39.26 48.33 18.64
C CYS A 897 -38.16 48.04 19.69
N ARG A 898 -38.05 48.85 20.76
CA ARG A 898 -37.09 48.61 21.86
C ARG A 898 -37.39 47.28 22.56
N TRP A 899 -38.62 47.08 23.03
CA TRP A 899 -39.02 45.84 23.69
C TRP A 899 -38.86 44.62 22.77
N ALA A 900 -39.17 44.77 21.47
CA ALA A 900 -38.96 43.71 20.51
C ALA A 900 -37.49 43.31 20.34
N MET A 901 -36.55 44.26 20.33
CA MET A 901 -35.11 43.94 20.31
C MET A 901 -34.69 43.11 21.52
N GLU A 902 -35.15 43.46 22.72
CA GLU A 902 -34.72 42.82 23.97
C GLU A 902 -35.36 41.43 24.15
N ILE A 903 -36.64 41.28 23.76
CA ILE A 903 -37.32 39.97 23.70
C ILE A 903 -36.66 39.06 22.65
N LEU A 904 -36.29 39.57 21.47
CA LEU A 904 -35.59 38.79 20.45
C LEU A 904 -34.16 38.41 20.88
N ALA A 905 -33.43 39.30 21.57
CA ALA A 905 -32.12 38.97 22.14
C ALA A 905 -32.23 37.86 23.20
N ALA A 906 -33.21 37.93 24.10
CA ALA A 906 -33.48 36.89 25.09
C ALA A 906 -33.88 35.55 24.44
N PHE A 907 -34.73 35.59 23.40
CA PHE A 907 -35.11 34.41 22.62
C PHE A 907 -33.89 33.74 21.97
N PHE A 908 -33.04 34.49 21.25
CA PHE A 908 -31.85 33.92 20.59
C PHE A 908 -30.74 33.50 21.57
N ASN A 909 -30.76 33.97 22.82
CA ASN A 909 -29.92 33.43 23.89
C ASN A 909 -30.41 32.06 24.41
N GLY A 910 -31.72 31.80 24.38
CA GLY A 910 -32.30 30.47 24.65
C GLY A 910 -31.92 29.90 26.02
N GLU A 911 -32.07 30.69 27.08
CA GLU A 911 -31.68 30.34 28.47
C GLU A 911 -30.20 29.92 28.63
N GLY A 912 -29.33 30.24 27.65
CA GLY A 912 -27.92 29.91 27.61
C GLY A 912 -27.53 28.79 26.64
N GLU A 913 -28.49 28.11 26.00
CA GLU A 913 -28.18 27.11 24.96
C GLU A 913 -27.85 27.75 23.59
N GLY A 914 -28.40 28.95 23.33
CA GLY A 914 -28.29 29.66 22.05
C GLY A 914 -27.02 30.51 21.91
N LEU A 915 -27.16 31.72 21.38
CA LEU A 915 -26.04 32.66 21.28
C LEU A 915 -25.69 33.25 22.65
N PRO A 916 -24.40 33.25 23.07
CA PRO A 916 -23.98 33.92 24.29
C PRO A 916 -24.13 35.44 24.13
N TYR A 917 -24.46 36.16 25.21
CA TYR A 917 -24.71 37.61 25.16
C TYR A 917 -23.62 38.44 24.44
N PRO A 918 -22.30 38.19 24.62
CA PRO A 918 -21.26 38.88 23.84
C PRO A 918 -21.38 38.74 22.30
N ALA A 919 -21.94 37.62 21.80
CA ALA A 919 -22.19 37.43 20.37
C ALA A 919 -23.50 38.09 19.89
N LEU A 920 -24.41 38.43 20.81
CA LEU A 920 -25.64 39.17 20.54
C LEU A 920 -25.43 40.69 20.60
N THR A 921 -24.51 41.17 21.45
CA THR A 921 -24.11 42.59 21.56
C THR A 921 -23.22 43.03 20.40
N THR A 922 -23.75 42.94 19.18
CA THR A 922 -23.11 43.48 17.97
C THR A 922 -23.12 45.00 17.99
N GLU A 923 -22.22 45.63 17.23
CA GLU A 923 -22.13 47.10 17.08
C GLU A 923 -23.50 47.75 16.83
N ARG A 924 -24.30 47.17 15.93
CA ARG A 924 -25.67 47.66 15.63
C ARG A 924 -26.62 47.55 16.82
N PHE A 925 -26.54 46.49 17.62
CA PHE A 925 -27.36 46.36 18.83
C PHE A 925 -27.00 47.44 19.85
N SER A 926 -25.69 47.67 20.06
CA SER A 926 -25.16 48.72 20.94
C SER A 926 -25.54 50.12 20.48
N GLN A 927 -25.60 50.39 19.16
CA GLN A 927 -26.11 51.66 18.62
C GLN A 927 -27.64 51.80 18.72
N LEU A 928 -28.40 50.71 18.59
CA LEU A 928 -29.87 50.76 18.53
C LEU A 928 -30.54 51.04 19.88
N ARG A 929 -29.99 50.57 21.01
CA ARG A 929 -30.54 50.90 22.33
C ARG A 929 -30.60 52.43 22.58
N PRO A 930 -29.47 53.18 22.56
CA PRO A 930 -29.50 54.63 22.77
C PRO A 930 -30.25 55.38 21.66
N LEU A 931 -30.28 54.87 20.42
CA LEU A 931 -31.14 55.40 19.35
C LEU A 931 -32.62 55.44 19.75
N THR A 932 -33.13 54.37 20.37
CA THR A 932 -34.54 54.36 20.82
C THR A 932 -34.78 55.28 22.01
N GLU A 933 -33.81 55.44 22.91
CA GLU A 933 -33.91 56.28 24.12
C GLU A 933 -33.91 57.77 23.76
N ALA A 934 -32.97 58.21 22.94
CA ALA A 934 -32.87 59.61 22.48
C ALA A 934 -33.74 59.92 21.24
N TYR A 935 -34.61 59.00 20.81
CA TYR A 935 -35.39 59.15 19.56
C TYR A 935 -36.22 60.45 19.50
N PHE A 936 -36.79 60.87 20.63
CA PHE A 936 -37.63 62.07 20.73
C PHE A 936 -36.87 63.34 21.14
N THR A 937 -35.55 63.25 21.36
CA THR A 937 -34.71 64.40 21.68
C THR A 937 -34.76 65.47 20.56
N PRO A 938 -34.88 66.78 20.90
CA PRO A 938 -34.90 67.85 19.91
C PRO A 938 -33.63 67.90 19.05
N ARG A 939 -33.78 68.28 17.76
CA ARG A 939 -32.67 68.34 16.79
C ARG A 939 -31.45 69.09 17.33
N LYS A 940 -31.62 70.31 17.86
CA LYS A 940 -30.52 71.12 18.38
C LYS A 940 -29.78 70.47 19.54
N GLU A 941 -30.49 69.72 20.38
CA GLU A 941 -29.88 69.01 21.50
C GLU A 941 -29.11 67.78 21.01
N LEU A 942 -29.61 67.05 20.01
CA LEU A 942 -28.86 65.98 19.34
C LEU A 942 -27.60 66.52 18.65
N GLU A 943 -27.69 67.66 17.96
CA GLU A 943 -26.53 68.34 17.34
C GLU A 943 -25.47 68.73 18.38
N VAL A 944 -25.89 69.28 19.53
CA VAL A 944 -24.98 69.62 20.65
C VAL A 944 -24.41 68.37 21.34
N ARG A 945 -25.22 67.33 21.58
CA ARG A 945 -24.77 66.04 22.16
C ARG A 945 -23.74 65.37 21.24
N PHE A 946 -23.98 65.35 19.92
CA PHE A 946 -23.05 64.80 18.94
C PHE A 946 -21.72 65.57 18.90
N VAL A 947 -21.75 66.91 18.89
CA VAL A 947 -20.52 67.73 18.93
C VAL A 947 -19.79 67.55 20.27
N LYS A 948 -20.50 67.47 21.40
CA LYS A 948 -19.88 67.24 22.71
C LYS A 948 -19.22 65.86 22.81
N ALA A 949 -19.85 64.82 22.26
CA ALA A 949 -19.27 63.47 22.21
C ALA A 949 -18.04 63.43 21.28
N LYS A 950 -18.12 64.06 20.09
CA LYS A 950 -17.01 64.17 19.13
C LYS A 950 -15.78 64.90 19.69
N ASN A 951 -15.99 65.85 20.60
CA ASN A 951 -14.93 66.66 21.23
C ASN A 951 -14.57 66.14 22.66
N GLY A 952 -14.91 64.89 22.98
CA GLY A 952 -15.27 64.48 24.34
C GLY A 952 -14.33 63.55 25.11
N VAL A 953 -13.03 63.45 24.78
CA VAL A 953 -12.04 62.75 25.62
C VAL A 953 -10.84 63.69 25.88
N GLY A 954 -10.58 63.96 27.17
CA GLY A 954 -9.51 64.86 27.61
C GLY A 954 -9.98 65.85 28.70
N GLY A 955 -10.08 65.39 29.96
CA GLY A 955 -10.44 66.28 31.08
C GLY A 955 -10.74 65.55 32.39
N GLY A 956 -9.73 65.42 33.26
CA GLY A 956 -9.80 64.71 34.54
C GLY A 956 -8.84 63.52 34.54
N GLY A 957 -7.77 63.60 35.33
CA GLY A 957 -6.66 62.64 35.25
C GLY A 957 -6.27 62.03 36.59
N GLU A 958 -5.72 60.82 36.50
CA GLU A 958 -4.79 60.22 37.46
C GLU A 958 -3.71 59.50 36.64
N GLU A 959 -2.46 59.52 37.09
CA GLU A 959 -1.33 59.00 36.32
C GLU A 959 -1.24 57.47 36.39
N ARG A 960 -1.18 56.78 35.25
CA ARG A 960 -0.68 55.41 35.17
C ARG A 960 -0.13 55.03 33.79
N GLY A 961 1.13 54.59 33.80
CA GLY A 961 1.77 53.65 32.87
C GLY A 961 1.48 53.79 31.37
N GLY A 962 2.46 54.29 30.60
CA GLY A 962 2.34 54.36 29.14
C GLY A 962 2.29 52.99 28.46
N GLY A 963 1.37 52.86 27.52
CA GLY A 963 1.36 51.90 26.42
C GLY A 963 0.78 52.59 25.19
N GLU A 964 1.30 52.33 24.00
CA GLU A 964 0.85 52.95 22.76
C GLU A 964 -0.41 52.24 22.24
N GLU A 965 -1.55 52.49 22.90
CA GLU A 965 -2.87 52.19 22.34
C GLU A 965 -3.22 53.26 21.30
N ASP A 966 -3.03 52.95 20.02
CA ASP A 966 -3.34 53.89 18.94
C ASP A 966 -4.87 54.14 18.88
N GLY A 967 -5.24 55.40 18.64
CA GLY A 967 -6.49 56.00 19.11
C GLY A 967 -7.76 55.65 18.34
N ASP A 968 -8.14 54.36 18.33
CA ASP A 968 -9.32 53.87 17.61
C ASP A 968 -10.64 54.15 18.35
N GLN A 969 -11.12 55.39 18.29
CA GLN A 969 -12.46 55.73 18.78
C GLN A 969 -13.54 55.29 17.78
N PRO A 970 -14.48 54.41 18.16
CA PRO A 970 -15.47 53.82 17.24
C PRO A 970 -16.51 54.83 16.74
N GLU A 971 -17.26 54.46 15.69
CA GLU A 971 -18.41 55.23 15.19
C GLU A 971 -19.66 55.17 16.11
N GLU A 972 -19.45 55.14 17.43
CA GLU A 972 -20.45 55.02 18.51
C GLU A 972 -21.66 55.95 18.40
N ASN A 973 -21.52 57.03 17.62
CA ASN A 973 -22.46 58.15 17.53
C ASN A 973 -23.14 58.28 16.16
N ASP A 974 -22.95 57.33 15.22
CA ASP A 974 -23.62 57.35 13.89
C ASP A 974 -25.16 57.26 14.01
N TRP A 975 -25.68 56.70 15.11
CA TRP A 975 -27.10 56.69 15.42
C TRP A 975 -27.68 58.10 15.69
N MET A 976 -26.91 59.03 16.27
CA MET A 976 -27.35 60.41 16.45
C MET A 976 -27.48 61.12 15.09
N LEU A 977 -26.57 60.88 14.15
CA LEU A 977 -26.69 61.43 12.79
C LEU A 977 -27.96 60.93 12.07
N LYS A 978 -28.36 59.67 12.27
CA LYS A 978 -29.61 59.11 11.74
C LYS A 978 -30.85 59.83 12.30
N LEU A 979 -30.85 60.15 13.60
CA LEU A 979 -31.91 60.94 14.24
C LEU A 979 -31.91 62.42 13.79
N ILE A 980 -30.74 63.04 13.64
CA ILE A 980 -30.63 64.44 13.16
C ILE A 980 -31.13 64.53 11.70
N LYS A 981 -30.80 63.56 10.84
CA LYS A 981 -31.35 63.44 9.47
C LYS A 981 -32.88 63.31 9.49
N LEU A 982 -33.43 62.42 10.34
CA LEU A 982 -34.87 62.24 10.55
C LEU A 982 -35.59 63.52 11.03
N ARG A 983 -34.86 64.48 11.64
CA ARG A 983 -35.38 65.78 12.09
C ARG A 983 -35.05 66.93 11.12
N GLY A 984 -34.78 66.63 9.85
CA GLY A 984 -34.51 67.62 8.81
C GLY A 984 -33.10 68.24 8.84
N GLY A 985 -32.18 67.69 9.64
CA GLY A 985 -30.80 68.16 9.72
C GLY A 985 -29.90 67.69 8.57
N LYS A 986 -30.41 67.68 7.33
CA LYS A 986 -29.68 67.25 6.13
C LYS A 986 -28.34 67.98 5.99
N GLU A 987 -28.35 69.30 6.13
CA GLU A 987 -27.16 70.16 6.06
C GLU A 987 -26.15 69.88 7.19
N PHE A 988 -26.60 69.72 8.45
CA PHE A 988 -25.70 69.41 9.57
C PHE A 988 -25.07 68.03 9.40
N VAL A 989 -25.84 67.03 8.97
CA VAL A 989 -25.33 65.67 8.72
C VAL A 989 -24.36 65.69 7.54
N GLU A 990 -24.66 66.39 6.45
CA GLU A 990 -23.70 66.58 5.35
C GLU A 990 -22.43 67.33 5.80
N GLN A 991 -22.55 68.34 6.67
CA GLN A 991 -21.42 69.10 7.21
C GLN A 991 -20.57 68.27 8.16
N GLN A 992 -21.15 67.46 9.04
CA GLN A 992 -20.40 66.57 9.94
C GLN A 992 -19.78 65.39 9.21
N MET A 993 -20.44 64.87 8.16
CA MET A 993 -19.82 63.90 7.24
C MET A 993 -18.60 64.53 6.55
N ARG A 994 -18.77 65.65 5.83
CA ARG A 994 -17.64 66.37 5.21
C ARG A 994 -16.55 66.75 6.24
N GLY A 995 -16.96 67.05 7.47
CA GLY A 995 -16.10 67.37 8.61
C GLY A 995 -15.48 66.18 9.35
N ARG A 996 -15.73 64.92 8.93
CA ARG A 996 -14.84 63.78 9.21
C ARG A 996 -13.68 63.70 8.19
N PHE A 997 -13.80 64.33 7.03
CA PHE A 997 -12.97 64.02 5.85
C PHE A 997 -11.73 64.94 5.65
N TYR A 998 -11.57 65.98 6.49
CA TYR A 998 -10.45 66.94 6.42
C TYR A 998 -9.69 67.05 7.77
N GLY A 999 -9.95 66.13 8.70
CA GLY A 999 -9.60 66.26 10.12
C GLY A 999 -8.29 65.63 10.60
N LYS A 1000 -7.31 65.38 9.71
CA LYS A 1000 -5.91 65.03 10.07
C LYS A 1000 -4.99 65.55 8.96
N SER A 1001 -4.38 66.70 9.20
CA SER A 1001 -3.41 67.37 8.30
C SER A 1001 -2.34 68.06 9.14
N TRP A 1002 -1.40 67.26 9.65
CA TRP A 1002 -0.05 67.62 10.08
C TRP A 1002 0.81 66.36 10.01
#